data_AF-A0A6I9XKC7-F1
#
_entry.id   AF-A0A6I9XKC7-F1
#
_cell.length_a   1.000
_cell.length_b   1.000
_cell.length_c   1.000
_cell.angle_alpha   90.00
_cell.angle_beta   90.00
_cell.angle_gamma   90.00
#
_symmetry.space_group_name_H-M   'P 1'
#
loop_
_entity.id
_entity.type
_entity.pdbx_description
1 polymer ?
#
loop_
_entity_poly.entity_id
_entity_poly.type
_entity_poly.pdbx_seq_one_letter_code
_entity_poly.pdbx_strand_id
1 'polypeptide(L)'
;MSRVYESEGATLRLNRFGKWAMWIGNSHRWNFSMDQLFLDLIHECKYVAPGAQLTYTLRTRLEKYKREVRKDIVSRMKDGCAPLFIACKRGHVEIVEYLIKKCDADIEQRGKYEVPDDRSVHCVTPLWCAAVSGNLEVIKCLISHGADVNAVSDSGSTPVRSACFMTHMDIVSYLVANGADILKANYNGGTCLINSVQSVELCTFLLEHGADVNATDIQNKTALHYAIQEHRLQTTKLLLEHNADPLLKSRYNDDALQTACLKGAIQIFDYLVENVSYDTERLADANELMGSTFFDDHNDMHMAMHYWRRAMSLRMATTDGVPLPKRPALAKHEAYRNATEFSNLDELNAIMLDLDAVRIQSLLICERILGPHHKDTLFRLMFRGASYADALRYQQCIDLWRRALEIRVEKDSILYADTCFTAQALVRLMVDLNEKTLEMNASNREKQEPRFCDVVAIFKLLSNQLTEARELLEKRPVHKRQRDSYERILKCVTHLIYLLVETASSEVEKTLMHQLVRNLVKQNPRSVYTEDTLLHLCVSSLNTINSSYFTSADDMHTIFPRLDVVKLLLDCGAYVDARNTLRSTPLHIASNAYNFHNPLIKLLLDYGAHLDTPNRAGDTPARLISSNPLNNVNLLNYTSLQCQAAQAICKHGIRSTDLPVTLHYFLELHRE
;
A
#
# COMPACT_ATOMS: atom_id res chain seq x y z
N MET A 1 0.21 -6.73 0.11
CA MET A 1 0.90 -5.49 -0.31
C MET A 1 1.81 -5.81 -1.50
N SER A 2 1.25 -5.87 -2.70
CA SER A 2 1.96 -6.12 -3.95
C SER A 2 2.48 -4.80 -4.52
N ARG A 3 3.78 -4.72 -4.78
CA ARG A 3 4.42 -3.58 -5.46
C ARG A 3 4.84 -3.99 -6.85
N VAL A 4 4.14 -3.38 -7.81
CA VAL A 4 4.47 -3.31 -9.23
C VAL A 4 5.79 -2.57 -9.40
N TYR A 5 6.73 -3.15 -10.16
CA TYR A 5 7.89 -2.46 -10.71
C TYR A 5 7.75 -2.43 -12.23
N GLU A 6 7.48 -1.24 -12.76
CA GLU A 6 7.65 -0.91 -14.17
C GLU A 6 9.15 -0.75 -14.48
N SER A 7 9.51 -1.18 -15.68
CA SER A 7 10.88 -1.18 -16.20
C SER A 7 11.13 0.07 -17.05
N GLU A 8 12.09 0.90 -16.67
CA GLU A 8 12.59 2.00 -17.49
C GLU A 8 13.80 1.52 -18.31
N GLY A 9 13.68 1.68 -19.63
CA GLY A 9 14.75 1.41 -20.58
C GLY A 9 15.82 2.50 -20.56
N ALA A 10 17.07 2.09 -20.37
CA ALA A 10 18.25 2.93 -20.59
C ALA A 10 19.01 2.44 -21.81
N THR A 11 18.92 3.19 -22.90
CA THR A 11 19.72 3.04 -24.12
C THR A 11 21.08 3.71 -23.92
N LEU A 12 22.13 2.91 -23.72
CA LEU A 12 23.51 3.38 -23.75
C LEU A 12 24.17 3.03 -25.09
N ARG A 13 24.36 4.07 -25.91
CA ARG A 13 25.23 4.07 -27.08
C ARG A 13 26.69 3.88 -26.65
N LEU A 14 27.37 2.89 -27.23
CA LEU A 14 28.83 2.86 -27.34
C LEU A 14 29.19 2.56 -28.79
N ASN A 15 29.57 3.62 -29.52
CA ASN A 15 30.30 3.56 -30.77
C ASN A 15 31.78 3.71 -30.45
N ARG A 16 32.64 2.76 -30.85
CA ARG A 16 33.77 2.98 -31.80
C ARG A 16 34.81 1.85 -31.81
N PHE A 17 35.24 1.56 -33.06
CA PHE A 17 36.40 0.80 -33.54
C PHE A 17 36.36 -0.73 -33.37
N GLY A 18 36.54 -1.57 -34.38
CA GLY A 18 37.04 -1.37 -35.75
C GLY A 18 38.12 -2.42 -36.04
N LYS A 19 37.84 -3.35 -36.98
CA LYS A 19 38.63 -4.56 -37.33
C LYS A 19 38.54 -5.59 -36.18
N TRP A 20 37.96 -6.77 -36.33
CA TRP A 20 38.38 -7.91 -37.16
C TRP A 20 37.14 -8.66 -37.71
N ALA A 21 36.73 -8.36 -38.93
CA ALA A 21 35.81 -9.20 -39.70
C ALA A 21 36.65 -10.24 -40.47
N MET A 22 36.87 -11.43 -39.88
CA MET A 22 37.27 -12.64 -40.62
C MET A 22 37.20 -13.95 -39.81
N TRP A 23 36.25 -14.08 -38.86
CA TRP A 23 35.99 -15.35 -38.12
C TRP A 23 34.50 -15.61 -37.81
N ILE A 24 33.56 -15.05 -38.60
CA ILE A 24 32.12 -14.98 -38.23
C ILE A 24 31.28 -16.17 -38.74
N GLY A 25 31.82 -17.04 -39.60
CA GLY A 25 31.05 -18.16 -40.18
C GLY A 25 30.82 -19.35 -39.24
N ASN A 26 31.78 -19.66 -38.34
CA ASN A 26 31.67 -20.81 -37.43
C ASN A 26 31.03 -20.43 -36.09
N SER A 27 31.39 -19.31 -35.47
CA SER A 27 30.85 -18.95 -34.14
C SER A 27 29.31 -18.82 -34.12
N HIS A 28 28.69 -18.28 -35.17
CA HIS A 28 27.24 -18.16 -35.25
C HIS A 28 26.51 -19.49 -35.45
N ARG A 29 27.06 -20.42 -36.27
CA ARG A 29 26.48 -21.77 -36.44
C ARG A 29 26.60 -22.61 -35.18
N TRP A 30 27.73 -22.46 -34.48
CA TRP A 30 28.00 -23.14 -33.22
C TRP A 30 27.08 -22.63 -32.09
N ASN A 31 26.89 -21.31 -31.97
CA ASN A 31 25.96 -20.74 -30.99
C ASN A 31 24.51 -21.16 -31.25
N PHE A 32 24.04 -21.13 -32.51
CA PHE A 32 22.70 -21.57 -32.86
C PHE A 32 22.45 -23.06 -32.52
N SER A 33 23.45 -23.92 -32.71
CA SER A 33 23.34 -25.33 -32.33
C SER A 33 23.30 -25.54 -30.81
N MET A 34 23.99 -24.72 -30.02
CA MET A 34 23.96 -24.78 -28.55
C MET A 34 22.63 -24.26 -27.99
N ASP A 35 22.09 -23.19 -28.59
CA ASP A 35 20.79 -22.62 -28.21
C ASP A 35 19.66 -23.63 -28.46
N GLN A 36 19.67 -24.30 -29.61
CA GLN A 36 18.68 -25.35 -29.89
C GLN A 36 18.85 -26.53 -28.92
N LEU A 37 20.09 -26.94 -28.62
CA LEU A 37 20.33 -28.04 -27.68
C LEU A 37 19.85 -27.70 -26.26
N PHE A 38 20.06 -26.46 -25.83
CA PHE A 38 19.54 -25.93 -24.57
C PHE A 38 18.01 -25.92 -24.55
N LEU A 39 17.36 -25.45 -25.62
CA LEU A 39 15.89 -25.44 -25.71
C LEU A 39 15.30 -26.84 -25.69
N ASP A 40 15.91 -27.79 -26.40
CA ASP A 40 15.52 -29.21 -26.41
C ASP A 40 15.67 -29.81 -24.99
N LEU A 41 16.76 -29.49 -24.29
CA LEU A 41 17.00 -29.93 -22.92
C LEU A 41 15.97 -29.36 -21.94
N ILE A 42 15.66 -28.06 -22.02
CA ILE A 42 14.61 -27.44 -21.21
C ILE A 42 13.25 -28.09 -21.48
N HIS A 43 12.94 -28.39 -22.75
CA HIS A 43 11.69 -29.06 -23.11
C HIS A 43 11.60 -30.45 -22.49
N GLU A 44 12.66 -31.26 -22.58
CA GLU A 44 12.68 -32.57 -21.93
C GLU A 44 12.56 -32.46 -20.41
N CYS A 45 13.31 -31.58 -19.76
CA CYS A 45 13.17 -31.35 -18.31
C CYS A 45 11.75 -30.91 -17.90
N LYS A 46 10.97 -30.28 -18.79
CA LYS A 46 9.61 -29.81 -18.49
C LYS A 46 8.52 -30.87 -18.67
N TYR A 47 8.68 -31.79 -19.63
CA TYR A 47 7.59 -32.64 -20.15
C TYR A 47 7.85 -34.15 -20.11
N VAL A 48 9.06 -34.58 -19.72
CA VAL A 48 9.38 -36.01 -19.61
C VAL A 48 8.58 -36.66 -18.47
N ALA A 49 8.22 -37.93 -18.64
CA ALA A 49 7.50 -38.68 -17.62
C ALA A 49 8.35 -38.86 -16.35
N PRO A 50 7.74 -38.95 -15.15
CA PRO A 50 8.47 -39.27 -13.91
C PRO A 50 9.29 -40.55 -14.06
N GLY A 51 10.56 -40.52 -13.63
CA GLY A 51 11.49 -41.66 -13.71
C GLY A 51 12.15 -41.89 -15.07
N ALA A 52 11.82 -41.13 -16.11
CA ALA A 52 12.49 -41.28 -17.41
C ALA A 52 13.84 -40.52 -17.48
N GLN A 53 14.77 -41.10 -18.24
CA GLN A 53 16.07 -40.50 -18.56
C GLN A 53 15.95 -39.54 -19.74
N LEU A 54 16.92 -38.64 -19.89
CA LEU A 54 17.07 -37.85 -21.12
C LEU A 54 17.17 -38.78 -22.33
N THR A 55 16.53 -38.37 -23.44
CA THR A 55 16.52 -39.17 -24.66
C THR A 55 17.93 -39.47 -25.14
N TYR A 56 18.12 -40.65 -25.74
CA TYR A 56 19.43 -41.07 -26.26
C TYR A 56 19.99 -40.05 -27.28
N THR A 57 19.12 -39.46 -28.09
CA THR A 57 19.49 -38.43 -29.08
C THR A 57 20.00 -37.16 -28.40
N LEU A 58 19.36 -36.70 -27.32
CA LEU A 58 19.82 -35.52 -26.59
C LEU A 58 21.12 -35.78 -25.83
N ARG A 59 21.25 -36.95 -25.18
CA ARG A 59 22.50 -37.36 -24.50
C ARG A 59 23.68 -37.42 -25.46
N THR A 60 23.54 -38.11 -26.59
CA THR A 60 24.62 -38.19 -27.60
C THR A 60 24.99 -36.83 -28.17
N ARG A 61 24.04 -35.91 -28.34
CA ARG A 61 24.32 -34.53 -28.78
C ARG A 61 25.06 -33.72 -27.71
N LEU A 62 24.69 -33.83 -26.44
CA LEU A 62 25.42 -33.20 -25.32
C LEU A 62 26.83 -33.78 -25.18
N GLU A 63 26.97 -35.09 -25.34
CA GLU A 63 28.23 -35.78 -25.11
C GLU A 63 29.30 -35.54 -26.18
N LYS A 64 28.90 -35.07 -27.37
CA LYS A 64 29.83 -34.58 -28.41
C LYS A 64 30.70 -33.41 -27.95
N TYR A 65 30.22 -32.63 -26.99
CA TYR A 65 30.92 -31.48 -26.47
C TYR A 65 31.80 -31.83 -25.26
N LYS A 66 32.88 -31.08 -25.05
CA LYS A 66 33.73 -31.18 -23.85
C LYS A 66 32.95 -30.74 -22.60
N ARG A 67 33.42 -31.13 -21.41
CA ARG A 67 32.73 -30.87 -20.14
C ARG A 67 32.48 -29.38 -19.89
N GLU A 68 33.42 -28.52 -20.25
CA GLU A 68 33.32 -27.07 -20.07
C GLU A 68 32.16 -26.47 -20.89
N VAL A 69 31.96 -26.99 -22.10
CA VAL A 69 30.86 -26.56 -22.98
C VAL A 69 29.53 -27.14 -22.52
N ARG A 70 29.51 -28.38 -22.00
CA ARG A 70 28.28 -28.94 -21.39
C ARG A 70 27.85 -28.10 -20.20
N LYS A 71 28.79 -27.70 -19.34
CA LYS A 71 28.57 -26.80 -18.21
C LYS A 71 27.95 -25.49 -18.65
N ASP A 72 28.51 -24.84 -19.67
CA ASP A 72 27.94 -23.61 -20.24
C ASP A 72 26.48 -23.82 -20.67
N ILE A 73 26.19 -24.88 -21.42
CA ILE A 73 24.84 -25.19 -21.90
C ILE A 73 23.85 -25.42 -20.75
N VAL A 74 24.23 -26.19 -19.72
CA VAL A 74 23.35 -26.48 -18.57
C VAL A 74 23.29 -25.33 -17.55
N SER A 75 24.18 -24.33 -17.66
CA SER A 75 24.14 -23.11 -16.85
C SER A 75 23.22 -22.03 -17.43
N ARG A 76 22.79 -22.17 -18.69
CA ARG A 76 21.86 -21.22 -19.31
C ARG A 76 20.49 -21.28 -18.64
N MET A 77 19.78 -20.16 -18.67
CA MET A 77 18.47 -20.02 -18.03
C MET A 77 17.38 -19.65 -19.04
N LYS A 78 16.20 -20.24 -18.88
CA LYS A 78 14.96 -19.85 -19.58
C LYS A 78 13.90 -19.57 -18.53
N ASP A 79 13.20 -18.46 -18.66
CA ASP A 79 12.22 -17.99 -17.67
C ASP A 79 12.82 -17.83 -16.25
N GLY A 80 14.14 -17.58 -16.18
CA GLY A 80 14.88 -17.51 -14.90
C GLY A 80 15.19 -18.86 -14.25
N CYS A 81 15.08 -19.98 -14.96
CA CYS A 81 15.41 -21.32 -14.45
C CYS A 81 16.41 -22.05 -15.35
N ALA A 82 17.40 -22.72 -14.75
CA ALA A 82 18.32 -23.64 -15.44
C ALA A 82 17.70 -25.06 -15.58
N PRO A 83 18.19 -25.90 -16.51
CA PRO A 83 17.71 -27.28 -16.67
C PRO A 83 17.72 -28.10 -15.37
N LEU A 84 18.78 -28.00 -14.56
CA LEU A 84 18.87 -28.69 -13.28
C LEU A 84 17.72 -28.28 -12.34
N PHE A 85 17.46 -26.98 -12.23
CA PHE A 85 16.37 -26.44 -11.41
C PHE A 85 15.00 -27.00 -11.82
N ILE A 86 14.72 -27.05 -13.13
CA ILE A 86 13.46 -27.59 -13.66
C ILE A 86 13.35 -29.09 -13.37
N ALA A 87 14.41 -29.86 -13.59
CA ALA A 87 14.44 -31.29 -13.29
C ALA A 87 14.22 -31.55 -11.79
N CYS A 88 14.80 -30.73 -10.91
CA CYS A 88 14.58 -30.82 -9.47
C CYS A 88 13.14 -30.50 -9.05
N LYS A 89 12.54 -29.46 -9.65
CA LYS A 89 11.13 -29.09 -9.43
C LYS A 89 10.17 -30.22 -9.84
N ARG A 90 10.48 -30.92 -10.93
CA ARG A 90 9.63 -31.99 -11.49
C ARG A 90 9.87 -33.38 -10.89
N GLY A 91 10.90 -33.57 -10.08
CA GLY A 91 11.21 -34.86 -9.47
C GLY A 91 11.97 -35.83 -10.39
N HIS A 92 12.67 -35.33 -11.41
CA HIS A 92 13.38 -36.17 -12.39
C HIS A 92 14.78 -36.56 -11.90
N VAL A 93 14.86 -37.50 -10.95
CA VAL A 93 16.11 -37.93 -10.29
C VAL A 93 17.20 -38.32 -11.28
N GLU A 94 16.88 -39.15 -12.26
CA GLU A 94 17.82 -39.60 -13.30
C GLU A 94 18.41 -38.44 -14.12
N ILE A 95 17.58 -37.45 -14.44
CA ILE A 95 18.00 -36.25 -15.18
C ILE A 95 18.89 -35.37 -14.29
N VAL A 96 18.51 -35.20 -13.01
CA VAL A 96 19.31 -34.47 -12.02
C VAL A 96 20.70 -35.10 -11.90
N GLU A 97 20.79 -36.41 -11.68
CA GLU A 97 22.07 -37.11 -11.57
C GLU A 97 22.92 -36.99 -12.84
N TYR A 98 22.30 -37.12 -14.02
CA TYR A 98 22.99 -36.94 -15.29
C TYR A 98 23.56 -35.53 -15.44
N LEU A 99 22.76 -34.49 -15.17
CA LEU A 99 23.18 -33.09 -15.29
C LEU A 99 24.35 -32.77 -14.35
N ILE A 100 24.33 -33.29 -13.13
CA ILE A 100 25.43 -33.11 -12.17
C ILE A 100 26.68 -33.89 -12.61
N LYS A 101 26.58 -35.21 -12.80
CA LYS A 101 27.75 -36.08 -13.03
C LYS A 101 28.37 -35.94 -14.43
N LYS A 102 27.55 -35.72 -15.46
CA LYS A 102 27.99 -35.75 -16.88
C LYS A 102 28.12 -34.38 -17.51
N CYS A 103 27.44 -33.36 -16.97
CA CYS A 103 27.45 -32.00 -17.50
C CYS A 103 28.06 -30.95 -16.55
N ASP A 104 28.46 -31.31 -15.33
CA ASP A 104 29.03 -30.38 -14.33
C ASP A 104 28.11 -29.19 -14.03
N ALA A 105 26.80 -29.45 -13.97
CA ALA A 105 25.80 -28.44 -13.61
C ALA A 105 26.07 -27.89 -12.20
N ASP A 106 25.97 -26.57 -12.05
CA ASP A 106 26.12 -25.92 -10.76
C ASP A 106 24.91 -26.23 -9.87
N ILE A 107 25.16 -27.02 -8.81
CA ILE A 107 24.16 -27.50 -7.86
C ILE A 107 23.51 -26.34 -7.09
N GLU A 108 24.20 -25.22 -6.94
CA GLU A 108 23.73 -24.04 -6.21
C GLU A 108 23.16 -22.96 -7.12
N GLN A 109 23.08 -23.23 -8.44
CA GLN A 109 22.55 -22.25 -9.38
C GLN A 109 21.08 -21.93 -9.09
N ARG A 110 20.85 -20.70 -8.65
CA ARG A 110 19.52 -20.24 -8.25
C ARG A 110 18.59 -20.08 -9.45
N GLY A 111 17.33 -20.40 -9.22
CA GLY A 111 16.23 -20.20 -10.17
C GLY A 111 15.09 -19.38 -9.58
N LYS A 112 14.20 -18.89 -10.44
CA LYS A 112 12.94 -18.24 -10.04
C LYS A 112 11.87 -19.28 -9.74
N TYR A 113 11.37 -19.28 -8.51
CA TYR A 113 10.22 -20.09 -8.10
C TYR A 113 9.01 -19.18 -7.87
N GLU A 114 7.94 -19.41 -8.62
CA GLU A 114 6.64 -18.79 -8.38
C GLU A 114 5.81 -19.70 -7.48
N VAL A 115 5.35 -19.16 -6.35
CA VAL A 115 4.44 -19.85 -5.42
C VAL A 115 3.03 -19.82 -6.02
N PRO A 116 2.37 -20.99 -6.23
CA PRO A 116 1.08 -21.04 -6.90
C PRO A 116 -0.03 -20.20 -6.25
N ASP A 117 -0.04 -20.13 -4.91
CA ASP A 117 -1.16 -19.56 -4.16
C ASP A 117 -1.18 -18.02 -4.16
N ASP A 118 -0.01 -17.37 -3.99
CA ASP A 118 0.09 -15.91 -3.87
C ASP A 118 0.82 -15.22 -5.04
N ARG A 119 1.34 -16.02 -6.00
CA ARG A 119 2.14 -15.57 -7.14
C ARG A 119 3.41 -14.79 -6.75
N SER A 120 3.88 -14.97 -5.53
CA SER A 120 5.18 -14.45 -5.12
C SER A 120 6.28 -15.18 -5.88
N VAL A 121 7.33 -14.44 -6.27
CA VAL A 121 8.47 -14.99 -7.00
C VAL A 121 9.69 -14.88 -6.11
N HIS A 122 10.32 -16.04 -5.85
CA HIS A 122 11.51 -16.16 -5.01
C HIS A 122 12.70 -16.66 -5.81
N CYS A 123 13.89 -16.14 -5.51
CA CYS A 123 15.16 -16.65 -6.01
C CYS A 123 15.71 -17.71 -5.05
N VAL A 124 15.73 -18.97 -5.48
CA VAL A 124 15.96 -20.14 -4.60
C VAL A 124 16.89 -21.18 -5.24
N THR A 125 17.50 -22.06 -4.45
CA THR A 125 18.36 -23.15 -4.93
C THR A 125 17.54 -24.34 -5.44
N PRO A 126 18.13 -25.25 -6.25
CA PRO A 126 17.47 -26.48 -6.67
C PRO A 126 17.01 -27.36 -5.50
N LEU A 127 17.81 -27.43 -4.42
CA LEU A 127 17.45 -28.16 -3.20
C LEU A 127 16.20 -27.59 -2.52
N TRP A 128 16.15 -26.26 -2.37
CA TRP A 128 14.98 -25.56 -1.84
C TRP A 128 13.72 -25.84 -2.67
N CYS A 129 13.84 -25.79 -3.99
CA CYS A 129 12.73 -26.05 -4.91
C CYS A 129 12.23 -27.50 -4.80
N ALA A 130 13.15 -28.46 -4.70
CA ALA A 130 12.81 -29.88 -4.52
C ALA A 130 12.10 -30.12 -3.18
N ALA A 131 12.52 -29.43 -2.11
CA ALA A 131 11.87 -29.48 -0.79
C ALA A 131 10.43 -28.96 -0.83
N VAL A 132 10.16 -27.85 -1.53
CA VAL A 132 8.78 -27.36 -1.72
C VAL A 132 7.95 -28.30 -2.59
N SER A 133 8.57 -28.96 -3.57
CA SER A 133 7.85 -29.81 -4.53
C SER A 133 7.60 -31.23 -4.03
N GLY A 134 8.03 -31.58 -2.81
CA GLY A 134 7.83 -32.93 -2.25
C GLY A 134 8.75 -34.00 -2.83
N ASN A 135 9.87 -33.64 -3.47
CA ASN A 135 10.70 -34.58 -4.23
C ASN A 135 11.87 -35.15 -3.39
N LEU A 136 11.58 -36.05 -2.44
CA LEU A 136 12.58 -36.62 -1.52
C LEU A 136 13.78 -37.29 -2.23
N GLU A 137 13.55 -38.07 -3.30
CA GLU A 137 14.64 -38.74 -4.01
C GLU A 137 15.58 -37.76 -4.74
N VAL A 138 15.04 -36.63 -5.21
CA VAL A 138 15.88 -35.54 -5.75
C VAL A 138 16.71 -34.91 -4.64
N ILE A 139 16.13 -34.70 -3.46
CA ILE A 139 16.83 -34.14 -2.30
C ILE A 139 17.99 -35.04 -1.88
N LYS A 140 17.76 -36.35 -1.78
CA LYS A 140 18.80 -37.35 -1.54
C LYS A 140 19.92 -37.26 -2.57
N CYS A 141 19.57 -37.19 -3.86
CA CYS A 141 20.52 -37.05 -4.95
C CYS A 141 21.37 -35.77 -4.80
N LEU A 142 20.75 -34.60 -4.59
CA LEU A 142 21.43 -33.32 -4.45
C LEU A 142 22.40 -33.30 -3.25
N ILE A 143 21.94 -33.77 -2.09
CA ILE A 143 22.77 -33.81 -0.87
C ILE A 143 23.95 -34.77 -1.04
N SER A 144 23.76 -35.94 -1.66
CA SER A 144 24.85 -36.87 -1.95
C SER A 144 25.94 -36.30 -2.88
N HIS A 145 25.62 -35.22 -3.61
CA HIS A 145 26.55 -34.49 -4.48
C HIS A 145 27.05 -33.18 -3.87
N GLY A 146 26.78 -32.92 -2.59
CA GLY A 146 27.33 -31.78 -1.85
C GLY A 146 26.51 -30.49 -1.92
N ALA A 147 25.21 -30.57 -2.19
CA ALA A 147 24.31 -29.41 -2.05
C ALA A 147 24.34 -28.87 -0.61
N ASP A 148 24.38 -27.54 -0.45
CA ASP A 148 24.30 -26.90 0.85
C ASP A 148 22.87 -27.00 1.41
N VAL A 149 22.71 -27.88 2.43
CA VAL A 149 21.44 -28.16 3.12
C VAL A 149 20.82 -26.90 3.72
N ASN A 150 21.62 -25.88 4.04
CA ASN A 150 21.20 -24.66 4.72
C ASN A 150 21.20 -23.41 3.81
N ALA A 151 21.34 -23.59 2.50
CA ALA A 151 21.31 -22.49 1.54
C ALA A 151 19.99 -21.73 1.59
N VAL A 152 20.05 -20.41 1.78
CA VAL A 152 18.86 -19.57 1.98
C VAL A 152 18.36 -18.92 0.69
N SER A 153 17.04 -18.79 0.57
CA SER A 153 16.37 -17.97 -0.44
C SER A 153 16.64 -16.47 -0.26
N ASP A 154 16.12 -15.65 -1.18
CA ASP A 154 16.06 -14.18 -1.05
C ASP A 154 15.28 -13.65 0.17
N SER A 155 14.41 -14.48 0.76
CA SER A 155 13.69 -14.20 2.00
C SER A 155 14.36 -14.78 3.25
N GLY A 156 15.53 -15.41 3.11
CA GLY A 156 16.24 -16.06 4.20
C GLY A 156 15.68 -17.44 4.57
N SER A 157 14.78 -18.02 3.76
CA SER A 157 14.17 -19.33 4.04
C SER A 157 15.09 -20.48 3.63
N THR A 158 15.31 -21.44 4.53
CA THR A 158 16.05 -22.68 4.27
C THR A 158 15.16 -23.73 3.59
N PRO A 159 15.74 -24.78 2.97
CA PRO A 159 14.98 -25.90 2.41
C PRO A 159 14.10 -26.61 3.45
N VAL A 160 14.62 -26.82 4.67
CA VAL A 160 13.86 -27.47 5.75
C VAL A 160 12.65 -26.65 6.20
N ARG A 161 12.79 -25.33 6.31
CA ARG A 161 11.66 -24.43 6.63
C ARG A 161 10.57 -24.49 5.57
N SER A 162 10.96 -24.62 4.31
CA SER A 162 10.01 -24.75 3.20
C SER A 162 9.32 -26.12 3.18
N ALA A 163 10.04 -27.20 3.50
CA ALA A 163 9.42 -28.52 3.69
C ALA A 163 8.43 -28.54 4.88
N CYS A 164 8.77 -27.86 5.98
CA CYS A 164 7.88 -27.64 7.12
C CYS A 164 6.58 -26.94 6.70
N PHE A 165 6.68 -25.86 5.91
CA PHE A 165 5.52 -25.14 5.40
C PHE A 165 4.61 -26.01 4.52
N MET A 166 5.21 -26.88 3.70
CA MET A 166 4.46 -27.83 2.86
C MET A 166 4.02 -29.10 3.60
N THR A 167 4.33 -29.20 4.89
CA THR A 167 4.04 -30.35 5.77
C THR A 167 4.66 -31.69 5.35
N HIS A 168 5.80 -31.67 4.63
CA HIS A 168 6.50 -32.87 4.17
C HIS A 168 7.42 -33.47 5.25
N MET A 169 6.85 -34.29 6.13
CA MET A 169 7.56 -34.86 7.29
C MET A 169 8.78 -35.72 6.93
N ASP A 170 8.68 -36.55 5.89
CA ASP A 170 9.77 -37.40 5.40
C ASP A 170 10.97 -36.57 4.91
N ILE A 171 10.70 -35.46 4.21
CA ILE A 171 11.71 -34.50 3.78
C ILE A 171 12.32 -33.77 4.97
N VAL A 172 11.50 -33.28 5.90
CA VAL A 172 12.00 -32.60 7.12
C VAL A 172 12.93 -33.53 7.88
N SER A 173 12.51 -34.76 8.15
CA SER A 173 13.31 -35.77 8.85
C SER A 173 14.63 -36.04 8.14
N TYR A 174 14.61 -36.21 6.81
CA TYR A 174 15.82 -36.45 6.03
C TYR A 174 16.77 -35.25 6.05
N LEU A 175 16.25 -34.02 5.89
CA LEU A 175 17.07 -32.81 5.92
C LEU A 175 17.72 -32.62 7.30
N VAL A 176 16.98 -32.83 8.39
CA VAL A 176 17.52 -32.75 9.76
C VAL A 176 18.61 -33.79 10.00
N ALA A 177 18.41 -35.03 9.56
CA ALA A 177 19.43 -36.08 9.64
C ALA A 177 20.72 -35.73 8.86
N ASN A 178 20.64 -34.82 7.89
CA ASN A 178 21.78 -34.32 7.11
C ASN A 178 22.24 -32.92 7.54
N GLY A 179 21.92 -32.48 8.76
CA GLY A 179 22.46 -31.24 9.35
C GLY A 179 21.69 -29.97 8.98
N ALA A 180 20.42 -30.07 8.59
CA ALA A 180 19.57 -28.90 8.43
C ALA A 180 19.32 -28.20 9.77
N ASP A 181 19.48 -26.87 9.78
CA ASP A 181 19.21 -26.03 10.94
C ASP A 181 17.73 -25.64 10.99
N ILE A 182 16.99 -26.27 11.91
CA ILE A 182 15.56 -26.01 12.14
C ILE A 182 15.29 -24.79 13.02
N LEU A 183 16.32 -24.28 13.72
CA LEU A 183 16.22 -23.17 14.66
C LEU A 183 16.44 -21.81 13.97
N LYS A 184 17.10 -21.82 12.81
CA LYS A 184 17.34 -20.62 12.00
C LYS A 184 16.03 -20.01 11.48
N ALA A 185 15.76 -18.80 11.94
CA ALA A 185 14.67 -17.98 11.42
C ALA A 185 15.01 -17.37 10.04
N ASN A 186 13.98 -17.10 9.24
CA ASN A 186 14.13 -16.32 8.01
C ASN A 186 14.28 -14.80 8.32
N TYR A 187 14.42 -13.96 7.29
CA TYR A 187 14.61 -12.51 7.50
C TYR A 187 13.42 -11.79 8.17
N ASN A 188 12.26 -12.44 8.23
CA ASN A 188 11.08 -11.95 8.94
C ASN A 188 10.91 -12.60 10.32
N GLY A 189 11.91 -13.32 10.83
CA GLY A 189 11.82 -14.00 12.13
C GLY A 189 10.96 -15.27 12.14
N GLY A 190 10.44 -15.71 10.99
CA GLY A 190 9.67 -16.95 10.91
C GLY A 190 10.56 -18.17 11.12
N THR A 191 10.23 -19.00 12.11
CA THR A 191 10.90 -20.27 12.44
C THR A 191 10.24 -21.46 11.74
N CYS A 192 10.88 -22.65 11.76
CA CYS A 192 10.26 -23.87 11.25
C CYS A 192 8.98 -24.22 12.01
N LEU A 193 8.94 -23.97 13.34
CA LEU A 193 7.77 -24.23 14.17
C LEU A 193 6.58 -23.35 13.77
N ILE A 194 6.80 -22.04 13.58
CA ILE A 194 5.76 -21.11 13.10
C ILE A 194 5.17 -21.59 11.76
N ASN A 195 6.00 -22.11 10.87
CA ASN A 195 5.56 -22.61 9.56
C ASN A 195 4.93 -24.00 9.60
N SER A 196 4.95 -24.70 10.73
CA SER A 196 4.48 -26.09 10.84
C SER A 196 3.14 -26.24 11.55
N VAL A 197 2.48 -25.13 11.94
CA VAL A 197 1.29 -25.16 12.80
C VAL A 197 0.11 -25.97 12.25
N GLN A 198 0.12 -26.27 10.94
CA GLN A 198 -0.87 -27.10 10.27
C GLN A 198 -0.72 -28.60 10.57
N SER A 199 0.45 -29.04 11.01
CA SER A 199 0.76 -30.43 11.31
C SER A 199 1.22 -30.56 12.77
N VAL A 200 0.40 -31.25 13.56
CA VAL A 200 0.70 -31.59 14.96
C VAL A 200 1.98 -32.42 15.00
N GLU A 201 2.12 -33.40 14.12
CA GLU A 201 3.28 -34.29 14.03
C GLU A 201 4.59 -33.52 13.81
N LEU A 202 4.59 -32.55 12.87
CA LEU A 202 5.75 -31.70 12.62
C LEU A 202 6.06 -30.78 13.79
N CYS A 203 5.03 -30.21 14.43
CA CYS A 203 5.24 -29.39 15.62
C CYS A 203 5.86 -30.22 16.75
N THR A 204 5.36 -31.43 17.00
CA THR A 204 5.93 -32.36 17.99
C THR A 204 7.40 -32.65 17.67
N PHE A 205 7.69 -33.07 16.44
CA PHE A 205 9.06 -33.33 16.00
C PHE A 205 9.97 -32.12 16.25
N LEU A 206 9.56 -30.92 15.85
CA LEU A 206 10.38 -29.71 16.01
C LEU A 206 10.60 -29.34 17.49
N LEU A 207 9.56 -29.46 18.33
CA LEU A 207 9.65 -29.20 19.77
C LEU A 207 10.60 -30.20 20.47
N GLU A 208 10.52 -31.48 20.10
CA GLU A 208 11.44 -32.53 20.59
C GLU A 208 12.90 -32.27 20.17
N HIS A 209 13.11 -31.62 19.03
CA HIS A 209 14.42 -31.22 18.52
C HIS A 209 14.85 -29.80 18.95
N GLY A 210 14.21 -29.26 19.99
CA GLY A 210 14.66 -28.04 20.67
C GLY A 210 14.17 -26.73 20.04
N ALA A 211 13.11 -26.75 19.22
CA ALA A 211 12.48 -25.52 18.76
C ALA A 211 11.91 -24.72 19.94
N ASP A 212 12.24 -23.43 20.00
CA ASP A 212 11.65 -22.52 20.98
C ASP A 212 10.18 -22.25 20.65
N VAL A 213 9.29 -22.72 21.53
CA VAL A 213 7.83 -22.58 21.41
C VAL A 213 7.37 -21.12 21.44
N ASN A 214 8.16 -20.25 22.09
CA ASN A 214 7.85 -18.83 22.31
C ASN A 214 8.62 -17.91 21.37
N ALA A 215 9.35 -18.45 20.39
CA ALA A 215 10.02 -17.66 19.36
C ALA A 215 9.01 -16.80 18.59
N THR A 216 9.40 -15.56 18.30
CA THR A 216 8.55 -14.57 17.64
C THR A 216 9.08 -14.13 16.29
N ASP A 217 8.16 -13.83 15.38
CA ASP A 217 8.46 -13.18 14.11
C ASP A 217 8.59 -11.65 14.26
N ILE A 218 8.82 -10.93 13.15
CA ILE A 218 8.86 -9.45 13.13
C ILE A 218 7.54 -8.76 13.52
N GLN A 219 6.44 -9.52 13.61
CA GLN A 219 5.14 -9.04 14.09
C GLN A 219 4.92 -9.41 15.57
N ASN A 220 5.96 -9.87 16.27
CA ASN A 220 5.91 -10.42 17.62
C ASN A 220 4.92 -11.60 17.76
N LYS A 221 4.63 -12.32 16.67
CA LYS A 221 3.72 -13.48 16.71
C LYS A 221 4.51 -14.77 16.93
N THR A 222 3.99 -15.58 17.84
CA THR A 222 4.48 -16.94 18.12
C THR A 222 3.72 -17.99 17.31
N ALA A 223 4.18 -19.24 17.32
CA ALA A 223 3.46 -20.36 16.72
C ALA A 223 2.03 -20.50 17.25
N LEU A 224 1.81 -20.18 18.54
CA LEU A 224 0.48 -20.19 19.16
C LEU A 224 -0.49 -19.21 18.47
N HIS A 225 -0.03 -17.99 18.16
CA HIS A 225 -0.85 -17.01 17.43
C HIS A 225 -1.29 -17.52 16.06
N TYR A 226 -0.38 -18.18 15.32
CA TYR A 226 -0.68 -18.73 13.99
C TYR A 226 -1.60 -19.96 14.08
N ALA A 227 -1.39 -20.86 15.05
CA ALA A 227 -2.27 -21.99 15.29
C ALA A 227 -3.71 -21.52 15.58
N ILE A 228 -3.88 -20.47 16.38
CA ILE A 228 -5.19 -19.86 16.65
C ILE A 228 -5.79 -19.21 15.40
N GLN A 229 -4.99 -18.44 14.66
CA GLN A 229 -5.42 -17.78 13.43
C GLN A 229 -5.90 -18.76 12.35
N GLU A 230 -5.31 -19.95 12.31
CA GLU A 230 -5.69 -21.02 11.38
C GLU A 230 -6.67 -22.04 11.98
N HIS A 231 -7.25 -21.77 13.15
CA HIS A 231 -8.22 -22.64 13.82
C HIS A 231 -7.69 -24.06 14.12
N ARG A 232 -6.39 -24.20 14.39
CA ARG A 232 -5.72 -25.48 14.68
C ARG A 232 -5.78 -25.83 16.16
N LEU A 233 -6.92 -26.34 16.62
CA LEU A 233 -7.13 -26.68 18.04
C LEU A 233 -6.08 -27.66 18.59
N GLN A 234 -5.80 -28.75 17.87
CA GLN A 234 -4.86 -29.78 18.37
C GLN A 234 -3.44 -29.24 18.47
N THR A 235 -2.99 -28.45 17.49
CA THR A 235 -1.70 -27.75 17.57
C THR A 235 -1.68 -26.75 18.73
N THR A 236 -2.77 -26.02 18.96
CA THR A 236 -2.87 -25.07 20.09
C THR A 236 -2.68 -25.81 21.42
N LYS A 237 -3.35 -26.96 21.61
CA LYS A 237 -3.20 -27.79 22.81
C LYS A 237 -1.76 -28.26 22.98
N LEU A 238 -1.17 -28.84 21.93
CA LEU A 238 0.22 -29.28 21.93
C LEU A 238 1.18 -28.14 22.33
N LEU A 239 1.03 -26.95 21.75
CA LEU A 239 1.90 -25.81 22.06
C LEU A 239 1.79 -25.41 23.53
N LEU A 240 0.57 -25.36 24.08
CA LEU A 240 0.34 -25.03 25.49
C LEU A 240 0.88 -26.11 26.44
N GLU A 241 0.74 -27.39 26.07
CA GLU A 241 1.36 -28.52 26.80
C GLU A 241 2.90 -28.43 26.83
N HIS A 242 3.49 -27.82 25.80
CA HIS A 242 4.93 -27.52 25.72
C HIS A 242 5.33 -26.14 26.27
N ASN A 243 4.51 -25.53 27.15
CA ASN A 243 4.76 -24.24 27.80
C ASN A 243 4.81 -23.02 26.84
N ALA A 244 4.02 -23.04 25.76
CA ALA A 244 3.72 -21.80 25.04
C ALA A 244 3.06 -20.80 25.99
N ASP A 245 3.55 -19.56 26.02
CA ASP A 245 2.98 -18.51 26.85
C ASP A 245 1.79 -17.86 26.11
N PRO A 246 0.54 -18.04 26.58
CA PRO A 246 -0.64 -17.47 25.96
C PRO A 246 -0.74 -15.94 26.14
N LEU A 247 0.06 -15.33 27.01
CA LEU A 247 0.05 -13.90 27.32
C LEU A 247 1.05 -13.09 26.48
N LEU A 248 1.92 -13.77 25.70
CA LEU A 248 2.80 -13.08 24.77
C LEU A 248 1.98 -12.33 23.74
N LYS A 249 2.41 -11.10 23.47
CA LYS A 249 1.66 -10.12 22.70
C LYS A 249 2.27 -9.89 21.32
N SER A 250 1.41 -9.91 20.31
CA SER A 250 1.72 -9.45 18.95
C SER A 250 2.12 -7.97 18.96
N ARG A 251 2.64 -7.47 17.82
CA ARG A 251 2.94 -6.04 17.62
C ARG A 251 1.72 -5.12 17.80
N TYR A 252 0.51 -5.69 17.69
CA TYR A 252 -0.74 -4.99 17.89
C TYR A 252 -1.32 -5.24 19.29
N ASN A 253 -0.53 -5.82 20.20
CA ASN A 253 -0.92 -6.12 21.58
C ASN A 253 -1.99 -7.22 21.71
N ASP A 254 -2.09 -8.10 20.69
CA ASP A 254 -2.95 -9.29 20.75
C ASP A 254 -2.24 -10.43 21.47
N ASP A 255 -2.84 -10.96 22.52
CA ASP A 255 -2.44 -12.23 23.14
C ASP A 255 -3.21 -13.41 22.49
N ALA A 256 -3.05 -14.63 23.00
CA ALA A 256 -3.74 -15.81 22.48
C ALA A 256 -5.28 -15.68 22.56
N LEU A 257 -5.80 -15.19 23.70
CA LEU A 257 -7.23 -15.02 23.91
C LEU A 257 -7.81 -13.97 22.95
N GLN A 258 -7.14 -12.83 22.83
CA GLN A 258 -7.51 -11.76 21.91
C GLN A 258 -7.50 -12.24 20.46
N THR A 259 -6.47 -12.99 20.07
CA THR A 259 -6.35 -13.56 18.73
C THR A 259 -7.51 -14.52 18.45
N ALA A 260 -7.91 -15.34 19.43
CA ALA A 260 -9.06 -16.23 19.30
C ALA A 260 -10.37 -15.43 19.09
N CYS A 261 -10.55 -14.32 19.83
CA CYS A 261 -11.70 -13.43 19.67
C CYS A 261 -11.74 -12.74 18.30
N LEU A 262 -10.60 -12.22 17.82
CA LEU A 262 -10.48 -11.54 16.52
C LEU A 262 -10.62 -12.48 15.33
N LYS A 263 -10.41 -13.78 15.53
CA LYS A 263 -10.53 -14.81 14.48
C LYS A 263 -11.79 -15.64 14.60
N GLY A 264 -12.61 -15.43 15.63
CA GLY A 264 -13.82 -16.23 15.84
C GLY A 264 -13.52 -17.71 16.13
N ALA A 265 -12.37 -18.02 16.72
CA ALA A 265 -11.94 -19.39 16.95
C ALA A 265 -12.61 -20.01 18.20
N ILE A 266 -13.90 -20.35 18.10
CA ILE A 266 -14.77 -20.81 19.21
C ILE A 266 -14.10 -21.89 20.07
N GLN A 267 -13.72 -23.00 19.45
CA GLN A 267 -13.18 -24.16 20.18
C GLN A 267 -11.87 -23.83 20.93
N ILE A 268 -11.08 -22.92 20.38
CA ILE A 268 -9.82 -22.49 21.00
C ILE A 268 -10.10 -21.47 22.09
N PHE A 269 -11.03 -20.55 21.88
CA PHE A 269 -11.49 -19.61 22.89
C PHE A 269 -11.99 -20.36 24.14
N ASP A 270 -12.90 -21.32 23.98
CA ASP A 270 -13.42 -22.08 25.13
C ASP A 270 -12.30 -22.87 25.83
N TYR A 271 -11.40 -23.49 25.06
CA TYR A 271 -10.24 -24.18 25.64
C TYR A 271 -9.31 -23.25 26.43
N LEU A 272 -9.02 -22.04 25.92
CA LEU A 272 -8.20 -21.06 26.61
C LEU A 272 -8.88 -20.59 27.90
N VAL A 273 -10.19 -20.32 27.87
CA VAL A 273 -10.96 -19.89 29.06
C VAL A 273 -10.99 -20.97 30.14
N GLU A 274 -11.01 -22.25 29.76
CA GLU A 274 -10.99 -23.38 30.71
C GLU A 274 -9.62 -23.69 31.29
N ASN A 275 -8.53 -23.49 30.52
CA ASN A 275 -7.20 -23.99 30.87
C ASN A 275 -6.20 -22.90 31.25
N VAL A 276 -6.50 -21.63 31.00
CA VAL A 276 -5.62 -20.49 31.33
C VAL A 276 -6.33 -19.57 32.32
N SER A 277 -5.62 -19.14 33.36
CA SER A 277 -6.16 -18.22 34.36
C SER A 277 -6.23 -16.79 33.82
N TYR A 278 -7.43 -16.30 33.56
CA TYR A 278 -7.69 -14.91 33.20
C TYR A 278 -8.55 -14.21 34.27
N ASP A 279 -8.34 -12.90 34.42
CA ASP A 279 -9.21 -12.07 35.25
C ASP A 279 -10.65 -12.05 34.70
N THR A 280 -11.63 -11.92 35.59
CA THR A 280 -13.06 -11.89 35.22
C THR A 280 -13.39 -10.72 34.29
N GLU A 281 -12.75 -9.55 34.49
CA GLU A 281 -12.87 -8.40 33.59
C GLU A 281 -12.34 -8.73 32.19
N ARG A 282 -11.18 -9.39 32.11
CA ARG A 282 -10.57 -9.81 30.85
C ARG A 282 -11.45 -10.81 30.10
N LEU A 283 -12.07 -11.75 30.80
CA LEU A 283 -13.03 -12.70 30.23
C LEU A 283 -14.30 -12.00 29.73
N ALA A 284 -14.81 -11.00 30.45
CA ALA A 284 -15.96 -10.21 30.00
C ALA A 284 -15.63 -9.44 28.72
N ASP A 285 -14.48 -8.76 28.66
CA ASP A 285 -14.02 -8.08 27.45
C ASP A 285 -13.85 -9.07 26.28
N ALA A 286 -13.23 -10.23 26.53
CA ALA A 286 -13.01 -11.23 25.49
C ALA A 286 -14.34 -11.74 24.90
N ASN A 287 -15.37 -11.96 25.73
CA ASN A 287 -16.71 -12.31 25.25
C ASN A 287 -17.36 -11.15 24.48
N GLU A 288 -17.20 -9.90 24.92
CA GLU A 288 -17.72 -8.73 24.20
C GLU A 288 -17.13 -8.61 22.79
N LEU A 289 -15.81 -8.77 22.69
CA LEU A 289 -15.11 -8.74 21.41
C LEU A 289 -15.48 -9.94 20.52
N MET A 290 -15.62 -11.14 21.10
CA MET A 290 -16.07 -12.33 20.36
C MET A 290 -17.44 -12.07 19.73
N GLY A 291 -18.37 -11.48 20.49
CA GLY A 291 -19.68 -11.09 19.98
C GLY A 291 -19.60 -10.07 18.84
N SER A 292 -18.74 -9.05 18.98
CA SER A 292 -18.47 -8.09 17.91
C SER A 292 -17.89 -8.73 16.65
N THR A 293 -16.96 -9.69 16.77
CA THR A 293 -16.39 -10.42 15.62
C THR A 293 -17.43 -11.28 14.91
N PHE A 294 -18.30 -11.99 15.63
CA PHE A 294 -19.38 -12.74 14.98
C PHE A 294 -20.38 -11.83 14.27
N PHE A 295 -20.68 -10.68 14.86
CA PHE A 295 -21.56 -9.70 14.23
C PHE A 295 -20.95 -9.11 12.95
N ASP A 296 -19.71 -8.61 13.01
CA ASP A 296 -19.10 -7.89 11.90
C ASP A 296 -18.58 -8.83 10.79
N ASP A 297 -17.90 -9.92 11.14
CA ASP A 297 -17.15 -10.75 10.18
C ASP A 297 -17.97 -11.97 9.71
N HIS A 298 -18.82 -12.53 10.57
CA HIS A 298 -19.63 -13.73 10.26
C HIS A 298 -21.09 -13.41 9.96
N ASN A 299 -21.53 -12.16 10.19
CA ASN A 299 -22.93 -11.73 10.09
C ASN A 299 -23.89 -12.62 10.93
N ASP A 300 -23.40 -13.14 12.07
CA ASP A 300 -24.15 -14.02 12.96
C ASP A 300 -24.60 -13.25 14.23
N MET A 301 -25.82 -12.74 14.16
CA MET A 301 -26.45 -12.01 15.26
C MET A 301 -26.71 -12.92 16.49
N HIS A 302 -27.00 -14.20 16.26
CA HIS A 302 -27.35 -15.11 17.35
C HIS A 302 -26.13 -15.40 18.21
N MET A 303 -24.99 -15.67 17.58
CA MET A 303 -23.71 -15.82 18.28
C MET A 303 -23.25 -14.50 18.93
N ALA A 304 -23.42 -13.37 18.26
CA ALA A 304 -23.15 -12.07 18.87
C ALA A 304 -23.91 -11.86 20.18
N MET A 305 -25.22 -12.13 20.16
CA MET A 305 -26.09 -12.02 21.33
C MET A 305 -25.71 -13.01 22.43
N HIS A 306 -25.35 -14.25 22.07
CA HIS A 306 -24.91 -15.26 23.02
C HIS A 306 -23.69 -14.79 23.81
N TYR A 307 -22.65 -14.31 23.11
CA TYR A 307 -21.42 -13.85 23.75
C TYR A 307 -21.61 -12.55 24.53
N TRP A 308 -22.41 -11.59 24.03
CA TRP A 308 -22.73 -10.37 24.78
C TRP A 308 -23.52 -10.65 26.05
N ARG A 309 -24.48 -11.58 26.04
CA ARG A 309 -25.18 -12.03 27.25
C ARG A 309 -24.23 -12.71 28.23
N ARG A 310 -23.33 -13.57 27.75
CA ARG A 310 -22.29 -14.21 28.58
C ARG A 310 -21.39 -13.17 29.24
N ALA A 311 -20.93 -12.17 28.50
CA ALA A 311 -20.16 -11.05 29.05
C ALA A 311 -20.93 -10.28 30.14
N MET A 312 -22.19 -9.95 29.90
CA MET A 312 -23.02 -9.27 30.89
C MET A 312 -23.21 -10.11 32.15
N SER A 313 -23.42 -11.41 32.01
CA SER A 313 -23.51 -12.29 33.18
C SER A 313 -22.22 -12.27 34.01
N LEU A 314 -21.04 -12.28 33.37
CA LEU A 314 -19.75 -12.17 34.05
C LEU A 314 -19.58 -10.82 34.75
N ARG A 315 -20.03 -9.73 34.14
CA ARG A 315 -19.94 -8.39 34.76
C ARG A 315 -20.86 -8.22 35.95
N MET A 316 -22.02 -8.88 35.96
CA MET A 316 -23.02 -8.77 37.04
C MET A 316 -22.80 -9.78 38.18
N ALA A 317 -22.07 -10.88 37.95
CA ALA A 317 -21.87 -11.98 38.89
C ALA A 317 -20.87 -11.68 40.03
N THR A 318 -20.55 -10.42 40.31
CA THR A 318 -19.57 -10.00 41.33
C THR A 318 -20.10 -10.17 42.76
N THR A 319 -19.23 -10.61 43.68
CA THR A 319 -19.52 -10.85 45.11
C THR A 319 -20.03 -9.62 45.87
N ASP A 320 -19.64 -8.41 45.45
CA ASP A 320 -20.01 -7.16 46.14
C ASP A 320 -21.30 -6.52 45.60
N GLY A 321 -21.96 -7.15 44.62
CA GLY A 321 -23.17 -6.63 43.96
C GLY A 321 -22.94 -5.38 43.09
N VAL A 322 -21.69 -4.93 42.92
CA VAL A 322 -21.30 -3.82 42.05
C VAL A 322 -20.80 -4.36 40.72
N PRO A 323 -21.49 -4.08 39.60
CA PRO A 323 -21.07 -4.56 38.30
C PRO A 323 -19.64 -4.17 37.91
N LEU A 324 -18.90 -5.07 37.26
CA LEU A 324 -17.57 -4.77 36.76
C LEU A 324 -17.63 -3.65 35.72
N PRO A 325 -16.91 -2.53 35.94
CA PRO A 325 -16.95 -1.39 35.03
C PRO A 325 -16.30 -1.74 33.69
N LYS A 326 -16.78 -1.11 32.61
CA LYS A 326 -16.14 -1.18 31.30
C LYS A 326 -15.02 -0.14 31.24
N ARG A 327 -13.77 -0.59 31.13
CA ARG A 327 -12.59 0.28 31.08
C ARG A 327 -11.86 0.12 29.74
N PRO A 328 -11.24 1.20 29.21
CA PRO A 328 -11.41 2.60 29.61
C PRO A 328 -12.82 3.15 29.28
N ALA A 329 -13.25 4.20 29.99
CA ALA A 329 -14.48 4.90 29.65
C ALA A 329 -14.26 5.73 28.37
N LEU A 330 -14.90 5.33 27.26
CA LEU A 330 -14.80 6.06 26.00
C LEU A 330 -15.54 7.41 26.09
N ALA A 331 -14.90 8.45 25.59
CA ALA A 331 -15.55 9.74 25.44
C ALA A 331 -16.66 9.64 24.38
N LYS A 332 -17.76 10.35 24.60
CA LYS A 332 -18.84 10.45 23.61
C LYS A 332 -18.30 11.12 22.36
N HIS A 333 -18.42 10.45 21.22
CA HIS A 333 -17.97 10.94 19.93
C HIS A 333 -19.16 11.16 19.00
N GLU A 334 -19.18 12.28 18.29
CA GLU A 334 -20.22 12.60 17.31
C GLU A 334 -20.29 11.55 16.19
N ALA A 335 -19.14 10.97 15.83
CA ALA A 335 -19.03 9.89 14.85
C ALA A 335 -19.84 8.63 15.23
N TYR A 336 -20.06 8.41 16.53
CA TYR A 336 -20.90 7.34 17.08
C TYR A 336 -22.26 7.86 17.54
N ARG A 337 -22.67 9.05 17.10
CA ARG A 337 -23.91 9.73 17.51
C ARG A 337 -24.01 9.92 19.02
N ASN A 338 -22.88 10.09 19.69
CA ASN A 338 -22.78 10.17 21.14
C ASN A 338 -23.34 8.94 21.88
N ALA A 339 -23.42 7.79 21.20
CA ALA A 339 -23.83 6.54 21.79
C ALA A 339 -22.83 6.08 22.84
N THR A 340 -23.35 5.37 23.84
CA THR A 340 -22.57 4.70 24.88
C THR A 340 -22.85 3.21 24.83
N GLU A 341 -21.95 2.43 25.42
CA GLU A 341 -22.16 0.99 25.49
C GLU A 341 -23.32 0.61 26.40
N PHE A 342 -23.98 -0.50 26.08
CA PHE A 342 -24.97 -1.10 26.98
C PHE A 342 -24.32 -1.49 28.31
N SER A 343 -25.05 -1.29 29.40
CA SER A 343 -24.59 -1.54 30.78
C SER A 343 -25.34 -2.69 31.47
N ASN A 344 -26.53 -3.06 30.97
CA ASN A 344 -27.36 -4.12 31.53
C ASN A 344 -28.04 -4.96 30.42
N LEU A 345 -28.66 -6.08 30.82
CA LEU A 345 -29.31 -7.02 29.89
C LEU A 345 -30.56 -6.41 29.22
N ASP A 346 -31.28 -5.52 29.89
CA ASP A 346 -32.48 -4.89 29.33
C ASP A 346 -32.13 -3.91 28.21
N GLU A 347 -31.10 -3.09 28.41
CA GLU A 347 -30.52 -2.23 27.38
C GLU A 347 -30.01 -3.05 26.19
N LEU A 348 -29.31 -4.16 26.45
CA LEU A 348 -28.85 -5.06 25.39
C LEU A 348 -30.04 -5.58 24.58
N ASN A 349 -31.09 -6.08 25.22
CA ASN A 349 -32.29 -6.57 24.54
C ASN A 349 -33.00 -5.48 23.72
N ALA A 350 -33.03 -4.23 24.22
CA ALA A 350 -33.59 -3.09 23.50
C ALA A 350 -32.76 -2.73 22.26
N ILE A 351 -31.43 -2.69 22.39
CA ILE A 351 -30.51 -2.38 21.29
C ILE A 351 -30.57 -3.43 20.18
N MET A 352 -30.82 -4.70 20.51
CA MET A 352 -30.95 -5.78 19.51
C MET A 352 -32.12 -5.59 18.55
N LEU A 353 -33.09 -4.73 18.86
CA LEU A 353 -34.18 -4.38 17.97
C LEU A 353 -33.78 -3.39 16.87
N ASP A 354 -32.66 -2.67 17.05
CA ASP A 354 -32.13 -1.69 16.11
C ASP A 354 -30.75 -2.09 15.59
N LEU A 355 -30.71 -2.60 14.36
CA LEU A 355 -29.47 -3.01 13.70
C LEU A 355 -28.41 -1.89 13.62
N ASP A 356 -28.81 -0.62 13.50
CA ASP A 356 -27.85 0.48 13.48
C ASP A 356 -27.24 0.70 14.87
N ALA A 357 -28.04 0.60 15.93
CA ALA A 357 -27.53 0.64 17.29
C ALA A 357 -26.55 -0.52 17.54
N VAL A 358 -26.85 -1.74 17.10
CA VAL A 358 -25.94 -2.89 17.19
C VAL A 358 -24.60 -2.63 16.50
N ARG A 359 -24.64 -2.05 15.29
CA ARG A 359 -23.43 -1.70 14.53
C ARG A 359 -22.53 -0.74 15.32
N ILE A 360 -23.13 0.28 15.95
CA ILE A 360 -22.38 1.24 16.75
C ILE A 360 -21.84 0.58 18.04
N GLN A 361 -22.62 -0.30 18.69
CA GLN A 361 -22.12 -1.08 19.84
C GLN A 361 -20.88 -1.88 19.48
N SER A 362 -20.87 -2.55 18.32
CA SER A 362 -19.70 -3.32 17.90
C SER A 362 -18.45 -2.44 17.76
N LEU A 363 -18.59 -1.25 17.17
CA LEU A 363 -17.48 -0.30 17.01
C LEU A 363 -16.97 0.23 18.35
N LEU A 364 -17.87 0.57 19.28
CA LEU A 364 -17.52 1.05 20.63
C LEU A 364 -16.76 -0.03 21.42
N ILE A 365 -17.26 -1.27 21.40
CA ILE A 365 -16.60 -2.42 22.04
C ILE A 365 -15.19 -2.62 21.47
N CYS A 366 -15.04 -2.58 20.14
CA CYS A 366 -13.75 -2.74 19.50
C CYS A 366 -12.78 -1.61 19.89
N GLU A 367 -13.20 -0.35 19.84
CA GLU A 367 -12.35 0.78 20.20
C GLU A 367 -11.94 0.74 21.68
N ARG A 368 -12.83 0.32 22.58
CA ARG A 368 -12.51 0.19 24.01
C ARG A 368 -11.49 -0.92 24.26
N ILE A 369 -11.73 -2.11 23.73
CA ILE A 369 -10.93 -3.31 24.07
C ILE A 369 -9.59 -3.31 23.33
N LEU A 370 -9.61 -3.02 22.03
CA LEU A 370 -8.40 -3.05 21.21
C LEU A 370 -7.61 -1.73 21.29
N GLY A 371 -8.30 -0.64 21.63
CA GLY A 371 -7.78 0.71 21.53
C GLY A 371 -7.97 1.32 20.12
N PRO A 372 -7.84 2.66 20.01
CA PRO A 372 -8.05 3.36 18.75
C PRO A 372 -6.98 3.03 17.70
N HIS A 373 -5.74 2.79 18.15
CA HIS A 373 -4.60 2.58 17.25
C HIS A 373 -4.47 1.15 16.71
N HIS A 374 -5.37 0.24 17.11
CA HIS A 374 -5.36 -1.14 16.65
C HIS A 374 -5.79 -1.25 15.18
N LYS A 375 -5.17 -2.17 14.43
CA LYS A 375 -5.47 -2.33 13.00
C LYS A 375 -6.93 -2.73 12.74
N ASP A 376 -7.50 -3.60 13.59
CA ASP A 376 -8.85 -4.11 13.40
C ASP A 376 -9.91 -3.07 13.79
N THR A 377 -9.64 -2.18 14.75
CA THR A 377 -10.50 -1.01 15.05
C THR A 377 -10.61 -0.11 13.83
N LEU A 378 -9.47 0.28 13.25
CA LEU A 378 -9.43 1.10 12.05
C LEU A 378 -10.08 0.41 10.84
N PHE A 379 -9.84 -0.90 10.68
CA PHE A 379 -10.45 -1.69 9.61
C PHE A 379 -11.97 -1.73 9.74
N ARG A 380 -12.52 -2.03 10.92
CA ARG A 380 -13.96 -2.09 11.17
C ARG A 380 -14.63 -0.73 10.98
N LEU A 381 -13.99 0.37 11.37
CA LEU A 381 -14.48 1.73 11.09
C LEU A 381 -14.59 2.00 9.60
N MET A 382 -13.52 1.70 8.84
CA MET A 382 -13.50 1.90 7.40
C MET A 382 -14.52 1.01 6.70
N PHE A 383 -14.58 -0.28 7.07
CA PHE A 383 -15.49 -1.27 6.50
C PHE A 383 -16.96 -0.90 6.77
N ARG A 384 -17.29 -0.52 8.01
CA ARG A 384 -18.65 -0.10 8.36
C ARG A 384 -19.04 1.19 7.64
N GLY A 385 -18.12 2.15 7.50
CA GLY A 385 -18.34 3.34 6.69
C GLY A 385 -18.64 2.99 5.22
N ALA A 386 -17.87 2.09 4.61
CA ALA A 386 -18.14 1.60 3.26
C ALA A 386 -19.53 0.95 3.14
N SER A 387 -19.90 0.09 4.09
CA SER A 387 -21.23 -0.53 4.14
C SER A 387 -22.38 0.51 4.26
N TYR A 388 -22.15 1.63 4.95
CA TYR A 388 -23.11 2.74 4.96
C TYR A 388 -23.20 3.46 3.61
N ALA A 389 -22.06 3.68 2.94
CA ALA A 389 -22.04 4.28 1.61
C ALA A 389 -22.76 3.40 0.56
N ASP A 390 -22.56 2.08 0.59
CA ASP A 390 -23.26 1.13 -0.29
C ASP A 390 -24.79 1.16 -0.07
N ALA A 391 -25.22 1.45 1.16
CA ALA A 391 -26.62 1.65 1.52
C ALA A 391 -27.11 3.09 1.26
N LEU A 392 -26.37 3.91 0.51
CA LEU A 392 -26.66 5.31 0.20
C LEU A 392 -26.75 6.24 1.44
N ARG A 393 -26.17 5.82 2.56
CA ARG A 393 -26.12 6.55 3.84
C ARG A 393 -24.77 7.25 3.97
N TYR A 394 -24.51 8.20 3.08
CA TYR A 394 -23.19 8.81 2.90
C TYR A 394 -22.71 9.63 4.10
N GLN A 395 -23.60 10.34 4.81
CA GLN A 395 -23.21 11.10 5.99
C GLN A 395 -22.64 10.20 7.10
N GLN A 396 -23.23 9.03 7.34
CA GLN A 396 -22.68 8.05 8.30
C GLN A 396 -21.32 7.51 7.87
N CYS A 397 -21.08 7.36 6.57
CA CYS A 397 -19.76 6.99 6.05
C CYS A 397 -18.73 8.09 6.35
N ILE A 398 -19.08 9.36 6.06
CA ILE A 398 -18.22 10.52 6.32
C ILE A 398 -17.87 10.60 7.81
N ASP A 399 -18.84 10.45 8.70
CA ASP A 399 -18.65 10.49 10.15
C ASP A 399 -17.63 9.44 10.63
N LEU A 400 -17.77 8.18 10.18
CA LEU A 400 -16.87 7.08 10.56
C LEU A 400 -15.48 7.19 9.94
N TRP A 401 -15.39 7.52 8.66
CA TRP A 401 -14.11 7.67 7.96
C TRP A 401 -13.35 8.90 8.44
N ARG A 402 -14.05 9.96 8.84
CA ARG A 402 -13.44 11.11 9.53
C ARG A 402 -12.78 10.67 10.84
N ARG A 403 -13.49 9.90 11.69
CA ARG A 403 -12.91 9.35 12.93
C ARG A 403 -11.68 8.48 12.64
N ALA A 404 -11.76 7.61 11.63
CA ALA A 404 -10.61 6.79 11.22
C ALA A 404 -9.42 7.64 10.75
N LEU A 405 -9.68 8.74 10.02
CA LEU A 405 -8.64 9.67 9.57
C LEU A 405 -8.00 10.41 10.75
N GLU A 406 -8.79 10.88 11.71
CA GLU A 406 -8.31 11.55 12.94
C GLU A 406 -7.32 10.65 13.69
N ILE A 407 -7.70 9.38 13.94
CA ILE A 407 -6.84 8.39 14.61
C ILE A 407 -5.54 8.14 13.82
N ARG A 408 -5.63 8.06 12.48
CA ARG A 408 -4.46 7.80 11.62
C ARG A 408 -3.50 8.99 11.57
N VAL A 409 -4.01 10.21 11.53
CA VAL A 409 -3.18 11.42 11.54
C VAL A 409 -2.47 11.55 12.88
N GLU A 410 -3.16 11.28 13.99
CA GLU A 410 -2.59 11.28 15.34
C GLU A 410 -1.46 10.25 15.49
N LYS A 411 -1.66 9.03 14.98
CA LYS A 411 -0.71 7.92 15.14
C LYS A 411 0.45 7.93 14.13
N ASP A 412 0.14 8.08 12.85
CA ASP A 412 1.03 7.73 11.73
C ASP A 412 1.43 8.96 10.88
N SER A 413 0.90 10.17 11.15
CA SER A 413 1.06 11.39 10.35
C SER A 413 0.45 11.31 8.93
N ILE A 414 0.34 12.45 8.25
CA ILE A 414 -0.14 12.56 6.86
C ILE A 414 0.81 11.94 5.82
N LEU A 415 2.06 11.64 6.22
CA LEU A 415 3.07 11.04 5.33
C LEU A 415 2.90 9.53 5.15
N TYR A 416 2.12 8.87 6.01
CA TYR A 416 1.89 7.45 5.93
C TYR A 416 0.90 7.09 4.82
N ALA A 417 1.16 5.99 4.11
CA ALA A 417 0.40 5.62 2.92
C ALA A 417 -1.08 5.37 3.25
N ASP A 418 -1.37 4.66 4.35
CA ASP A 418 -2.74 4.33 4.72
C ASP A 418 -3.53 5.58 5.16
N THR A 419 -2.90 6.53 5.86
CA THR A 419 -3.50 7.83 6.20
C THR A 419 -3.89 8.60 4.94
N CYS A 420 -2.97 8.63 3.96
CA CYS A 420 -3.22 9.24 2.66
C CYS A 420 -4.37 8.56 1.92
N PHE A 421 -4.43 7.23 1.89
CA PHE A 421 -5.53 6.52 1.23
C PHE A 421 -6.88 6.78 1.89
N THR A 422 -6.94 6.81 3.23
CA THR A 422 -8.16 7.19 3.96
C THR A 422 -8.58 8.63 3.63
N ALA A 423 -7.65 9.59 3.61
CA ALA A 423 -7.94 10.98 3.25
C ALA A 423 -8.46 11.10 1.80
N GLN A 424 -7.83 10.40 0.86
CA GLN A 424 -8.26 10.39 -0.54
C GLN A 424 -9.66 9.81 -0.72
N ALA A 425 -9.94 8.65 -0.11
CA ALA A 425 -11.25 8.01 -0.19
C ALA A 425 -12.35 8.93 0.37
N LEU A 426 -12.10 9.53 1.53
CA LEU A 426 -13.05 10.44 2.19
C LEU A 426 -13.29 11.72 1.38
N VAL A 427 -12.22 12.39 0.93
CA VAL A 427 -12.34 13.62 0.12
C VAL A 427 -13.03 13.33 -1.21
N ARG A 428 -12.69 12.21 -1.85
CA ARG A 428 -13.33 11.82 -3.10
C ARG A 428 -14.81 11.53 -2.93
N LEU A 429 -15.20 10.82 -1.87
CA LEU A 429 -16.62 10.58 -1.55
C LEU A 429 -17.40 11.89 -1.39
N MET A 430 -16.84 12.86 -0.64
CA MET A 430 -17.47 14.16 -0.43
C MET A 430 -17.62 14.96 -1.73
N VAL A 431 -16.60 14.93 -2.59
CA VAL A 431 -16.66 15.52 -3.93
C VAL A 431 -17.77 14.88 -4.76
N ASP A 432 -17.80 13.56 -4.85
CA ASP A 432 -18.77 12.84 -5.68
C ASP A 432 -20.21 13.06 -5.21
N LEU A 433 -20.41 13.18 -3.89
CA LEU A 433 -21.69 13.51 -3.30
C LEU A 433 -22.16 14.93 -3.64
N ASN A 434 -21.23 15.90 -3.61
CA ASN A 434 -21.52 17.28 -3.97
C ASN A 434 -21.89 17.40 -5.45
N GLU A 435 -21.12 16.78 -6.36
CA GLU A 435 -21.39 16.81 -7.80
C GLU A 435 -22.75 16.21 -8.14
N LYS A 436 -23.08 15.04 -7.59
CA LYS A 436 -24.41 14.42 -7.78
C LYS A 436 -25.55 15.32 -7.30
N THR A 437 -25.33 16.03 -6.20
CA THR A 437 -26.32 16.94 -5.63
C THR A 437 -26.50 18.16 -6.54
N LEU A 438 -25.43 18.69 -7.15
CA LEU A 438 -25.50 19.77 -8.13
C LEU A 438 -26.24 19.35 -9.40
N GLU A 439 -26.08 18.10 -9.87
CA GLU A 439 -26.81 17.58 -11.04
C GLU A 439 -28.31 17.38 -10.78
N MET A 440 -28.68 16.90 -9.58
CA MET A 440 -30.07 16.55 -9.25
C MET A 440 -30.92 17.74 -8.76
N ASN A 441 -30.32 18.79 -8.18
CA ASN A 441 -31.06 19.85 -7.49
C ASN A 441 -31.03 21.22 -8.20
N ALA A 442 -31.98 21.45 -9.10
CA ALA A 442 -32.54 22.78 -9.36
C ALA A 442 -33.70 23.14 -8.40
N SER A 443 -34.20 22.20 -7.58
CA SER A 443 -35.49 22.37 -6.88
C SER A 443 -35.57 21.98 -5.39
N ASN A 444 -34.58 21.33 -4.77
CA ASN A 444 -34.62 21.02 -3.33
C ASN A 444 -33.25 21.17 -2.64
N ARG A 445 -32.95 22.36 -2.11
CA ARG A 445 -31.72 22.68 -1.36
C ARG A 445 -31.74 22.26 0.12
N GLU A 446 -32.73 21.49 0.58
CA GLU A 446 -32.97 21.29 2.02
C GLU A 446 -31.99 20.31 2.72
N LYS A 447 -31.15 19.57 1.98
CA LYS A 447 -30.09 18.73 2.57
C LYS A 447 -28.77 18.94 1.83
N GLN A 448 -27.96 19.88 2.32
CA GLN A 448 -26.62 20.14 1.79
C GLN A 448 -25.65 19.11 2.37
N GLU A 449 -25.54 17.95 1.71
CA GLU A 449 -24.51 16.95 1.97
C GLU A 449 -23.44 17.08 0.86
N PRO A 450 -22.13 17.15 1.20
CA PRO A 450 -21.53 17.03 2.53
C PRO A 450 -21.70 18.30 3.40
N ARG A 451 -21.74 18.13 4.73
CA ARG A 451 -21.86 19.26 5.67
C ARG A 451 -20.59 20.12 5.66
N PHE A 452 -20.75 21.45 5.66
CA PHE A 452 -19.63 22.39 5.71
C PHE A 452 -18.69 22.16 6.91
N CYS A 453 -19.24 21.81 8.09
CA CYS A 453 -18.43 21.54 9.28
C CYS A 453 -17.48 20.33 9.12
N ASP A 454 -17.89 19.28 8.40
CA ASP A 454 -17.06 18.11 8.13
C ASP A 454 -15.91 18.47 7.19
N VAL A 455 -16.20 19.24 6.14
CA VAL A 455 -15.18 19.74 5.20
C VAL A 455 -14.16 20.59 5.93
N VAL A 456 -14.60 21.49 6.82
CA VAL A 456 -13.72 22.33 7.65
C VAL A 456 -12.86 21.48 8.60
N ALA A 457 -13.43 20.46 9.24
CA ALA A 457 -12.70 19.59 10.16
C ALA A 457 -11.58 18.84 9.44
N ILE A 458 -11.87 18.23 8.29
CA ILE A 458 -10.89 17.48 7.49
C ILE A 458 -9.86 18.44 6.88
N PHE A 459 -10.28 19.62 6.40
CA PHE A 459 -9.36 20.64 5.90
C PHE A 459 -8.35 21.06 6.97
N LYS A 460 -8.80 21.38 8.20
CA LYS A 460 -7.91 21.72 9.31
C LYS A 460 -6.96 20.57 9.67
N LEU A 461 -7.48 19.35 9.73
CA LEU A 461 -6.69 18.16 10.07
C LEU A 461 -5.51 17.95 9.11
N LEU A 462 -5.74 18.12 7.80
CA LEU A 462 -4.69 17.93 6.80
C LEU A 462 -3.80 19.17 6.64
N SER A 463 -4.38 20.37 6.57
CA SER A 463 -3.63 21.61 6.29
C SER A 463 -2.65 21.99 7.40
N ASN A 464 -3.01 21.79 8.67
CA ASN A 464 -2.14 22.15 9.80
C ASN A 464 -0.84 21.35 9.83
N GLN A 465 -0.81 20.16 9.21
CA GLN A 465 0.34 19.25 9.21
C GLN A 465 1.26 19.48 8.00
N LEU A 466 0.85 20.27 7.00
CA LEU A 466 1.58 20.39 5.73
C LEU A 466 2.97 21.00 5.86
N THR A 467 3.13 21.99 6.74
CA THR A 467 4.41 22.71 6.89
C THR A 467 5.47 21.77 7.50
N GLU A 468 5.16 21.18 8.66
CA GLU A 468 6.04 20.22 9.32
C GLU A 468 6.34 19.00 8.43
N ALA A 469 5.31 18.45 7.78
CA ALA A 469 5.51 17.32 6.86
C ALA A 469 6.45 17.67 5.71
N ARG A 470 6.38 18.89 5.16
CA ARG A 470 7.25 19.32 4.06
C ARG A 470 8.71 19.43 4.50
N GLU A 471 8.96 19.92 5.71
CA GLU A 471 10.31 20.00 6.30
C GLU A 471 10.92 18.61 6.55
N LEU A 472 10.09 17.66 7.03
CA LEU A 472 10.54 16.29 7.29
C LEU A 472 10.97 15.56 6.02
N LEU A 473 10.34 15.85 4.87
CA LEU A 473 10.67 15.21 3.59
C LEU A 473 12.04 15.60 3.02
N GLU A 474 12.67 16.65 3.54
CA GLU A 474 14.02 17.09 3.11
C GLU A 474 15.13 16.40 3.92
N LYS A 475 14.80 15.78 5.06
CA LYS A 475 15.76 15.08 5.91
C LYS A 475 16.17 13.74 5.29
N ARG A 476 17.47 13.42 5.36
CA ARG A 476 18.01 12.15 4.85
C ARG A 476 17.87 11.03 5.90
N PRO A 477 17.53 9.78 5.51
CA PRO A 477 17.29 9.31 4.13
C PRO A 477 15.90 9.69 3.58
N VAL A 478 15.85 10.05 2.29
CA VAL A 478 14.59 10.48 1.63
C VAL A 478 13.81 9.25 1.15
N HIS A 479 12.60 9.06 1.66
CA HIS A 479 11.73 7.95 1.26
C HIS A 479 10.74 8.37 0.16
N LYS A 480 10.84 7.76 -1.04
CA LYS A 480 9.93 8.01 -2.17
C LYS A 480 8.44 7.87 -1.77
N ARG A 481 8.10 6.86 -0.97
CA ARG A 481 6.71 6.60 -0.54
C ARG A 481 6.09 7.80 0.19
N GLN A 482 6.84 8.42 1.09
CA GLN A 482 6.35 9.55 1.90
C GLN A 482 6.13 10.79 1.04
N ARG A 483 7.02 11.03 0.06
CA ARG A 483 6.83 12.10 -0.95
C ARG A 483 5.56 11.89 -1.76
N ASP A 484 5.33 10.66 -2.24
CA ASP A 484 4.12 10.33 -3.00
C ASP A 484 2.84 10.49 -2.14
N SER A 485 2.90 10.19 -0.84
CA SER A 485 1.79 10.44 0.09
C SER A 485 1.51 11.94 0.23
N TYR A 486 2.56 12.76 0.42
CA TYR A 486 2.40 14.21 0.56
C TYR A 486 1.78 14.85 -0.68
N GLU A 487 2.21 14.46 -1.88
CA GLU A 487 1.63 14.95 -3.15
C GLU A 487 0.12 14.69 -3.21
N ARG A 488 -0.29 13.48 -2.82
CA ARG A 488 -1.70 13.09 -2.79
C ARG A 488 -2.50 13.88 -1.76
N ILE A 489 -1.92 14.13 -0.58
CA ILE A 489 -2.54 14.98 0.45
C ILE A 489 -2.70 16.42 -0.06
N LEU A 490 -1.71 16.96 -0.79
CA LEU A 490 -1.82 18.30 -1.36
C LEU A 490 -2.99 18.39 -2.35
N LYS A 491 -3.21 17.35 -3.17
CA LYS A 491 -4.41 17.24 -4.02
C LYS A 491 -5.70 17.14 -3.19
N CYS A 492 -5.72 16.35 -2.11
CA CYS A 492 -6.88 16.32 -1.19
C CYS A 492 -7.21 17.71 -0.65
N VAL A 493 -6.18 18.48 -0.26
CA VAL A 493 -6.38 19.84 0.27
C VAL A 493 -6.96 20.78 -0.79
N THR A 494 -6.49 20.75 -2.04
CA THR A 494 -7.09 21.59 -3.10
C THR A 494 -8.56 21.23 -3.36
N HIS A 495 -8.89 19.94 -3.33
CA HIS A 495 -10.28 19.46 -3.49
C HIS A 495 -11.16 19.82 -2.28
N LEU A 496 -10.59 19.89 -1.08
CA LEU A 496 -11.28 20.42 0.09
C LEU A 496 -11.55 21.92 -0.03
N ILE A 497 -10.65 22.71 -0.64
CA ILE A 497 -10.93 24.13 -0.94
C ILE A 497 -12.12 24.25 -1.89
N TYR A 498 -12.19 23.39 -2.92
CA TYR A 498 -13.37 23.31 -3.79
C TYR A 498 -14.65 23.05 -2.99
N LEU A 499 -14.65 22.03 -2.14
CA LEU A 499 -15.79 21.71 -1.28
C LEU A 499 -16.15 22.85 -0.34
N LEU A 500 -15.18 23.58 0.23
CA LEU A 500 -15.46 24.73 1.10
C LEU A 500 -16.23 25.83 0.34
N VAL A 501 -15.89 26.08 -0.92
CA VAL A 501 -16.57 27.08 -1.76
C VAL A 501 -18.02 26.68 -2.04
N GLU A 502 -18.25 25.41 -2.39
CA GLU A 502 -19.58 24.91 -2.76
C GLU A 502 -20.50 24.69 -1.55
N THR A 503 -19.94 24.37 -0.38
CA THR A 503 -20.71 24.09 0.84
C THR A 503 -20.96 25.32 1.72
N ALA A 504 -20.22 26.42 1.55
CA ALA A 504 -20.41 27.64 2.33
C ALA A 504 -21.68 28.40 1.89
N SER A 505 -22.72 28.38 2.73
CA SER A 505 -24.02 28.99 2.43
C SER A 505 -24.20 30.35 3.12
N SER A 506 -23.77 30.46 4.37
CA SER A 506 -23.93 31.66 5.20
C SER A 506 -22.71 32.58 5.14
N GLU A 507 -22.91 33.88 5.43
CA GLU A 507 -21.80 34.85 5.46
C GLU A 507 -20.74 34.53 6.55
N VAL A 508 -21.16 33.89 7.64
CA VAL A 508 -20.24 33.41 8.69
C VAL A 508 -19.34 32.29 8.16
N GLU A 509 -19.93 31.32 7.45
CA GLU A 509 -19.19 30.22 6.82
C GLU A 509 -18.23 30.72 5.75
N LYS A 510 -18.67 31.67 4.91
CA LYS A 510 -17.82 32.30 3.90
C LYS A 510 -16.65 33.03 4.56
N THR A 511 -16.89 33.76 5.65
CA THR A 511 -15.82 34.46 6.38
C THR A 511 -14.80 33.46 6.96
N LEU A 512 -15.28 32.36 7.55
CA LEU A 512 -14.44 31.30 8.06
C LEU A 512 -13.62 30.63 6.95
N MET A 513 -14.24 30.31 5.80
CA MET A 513 -13.57 29.77 4.62
C MET A 513 -12.42 30.68 4.18
N HIS A 514 -12.67 32.00 4.01
CA HIS A 514 -11.63 32.94 3.62
C HIS A 514 -10.48 32.99 4.63
N GLN A 515 -10.78 32.93 5.93
CA GLN A 515 -9.76 32.89 6.97
C GLN A 515 -8.89 31.63 6.88
N LEU A 516 -9.51 30.46 6.69
CA LEU A 516 -8.82 29.18 6.59
C LEU A 516 -7.93 29.11 5.34
N VAL A 517 -8.47 29.50 4.17
CA VAL A 517 -7.72 29.49 2.91
C VAL A 517 -6.60 30.53 2.94
N ARG A 518 -6.84 31.74 3.49
CA ARG A 518 -5.78 32.75 3.67
C ARG A 518 -4.65 32.27 4.57
N ASN A 519 -4.96 31.55 5.65
CA ASN A 519 -3.93 30.97 6.51
C ASN A 519 -3.11 29.90 5.78
N LEU A 520 -3.75 29.04 4.98
CA LEU A 520 -3.07 28.03 4.17
C LEU A 520 -2.19 28.67 3.07
N VAL A 521 -2.70 29.67 2.36
CA VAL A 521 -1.95 30.39 1.31
C VAL A 521 -0.69 31.05 1.89
N LYS A 522 -0.77 31.61 3.10
CA LYS A 522 0.40 32.16 3.81
C LYS A 522 1.47 31.11 4.13
N GLN A 523 1.07 29.87 4.41
CA GLN A 523 2.03 28.77 4.60
C GLN A 523 2.76 28.39 3.29
N ASN A 524 2.20 28.77 2.14
CA ASN A 524 2.78 28.52 0.80
C ASN A 524 3.21 27.05 0.60
N PRO A 525 2.31 26.06 0.82
CA PRO A 525 2.64 24.66 0.58
C PRO A 525 2.91 24.43 -0.91
N ARG A 526 3.93 23.63 -1.20
CA ARG A 526 4.41 23.34 -2.56
C ARG A 526 4.58 21.86 -2.79
N SER A 527 4.31 21.42 -4.02
CA SER A 527 4.66 20.07 -4.47
C SER A 527 6.14 19.79 -4.27
N VAL A 528 6.45 18.55 -3.90
CA VAL A 528 7.81 18.06 -3.67
C VAL A 528 8.57 17.89 -4.99
N TYR A 529 7.88 17.51 -6.07
CA TYR A 529 8.52 17.20 -7.34
C TYR A 529 8.58 18.40 -8.28
N THR A 530 7.49 19.15 -8.39
CA THR A 530 7.39 20.25 -9.35
C THR A 530 7.56 21.61 -8.70
N GLU A 531 7.48 21.71 -7.37
CA GLU A 531 7.33 22.99 -6.63
C GLU A 531 6.11 23.81 -7.05
N ASP A 532 5.09 23.15 -7.59
CA ASP A 532 3.80 23.75 -7.89
C ASP A 532 3.14 24.27 -6.60
N THR A 533 2.70 25.52 -6.62
CA THR A 533 1.87 26.11 -5.56
C THR A 533 0.43 25.60 -5.68
N LEU A 534 -0.41 25.84 -4.66
CA LEU A 534 -1.85 25.55 -4.73
C LEU A 534 -2.52 26.15 -5.98
N LEU A 535 -2.08 27.35 -6.40
CA LEU A 535 -2.61 28.01 -7.60
C LEU A 535 -2.24 27.23 -8.88
N HIS A 536 -1.02 26.72 -9.00
CA HIS A 536 -0.62 25.86 -10.13
C HIS A 536 -1.47 24.58 -10.20
N LEU A 537 -1.77 23.98 -9.05
CA LEU A 537 -2.58 22.77 -8.99
C LEU A 537 -4.05 23.04 -9.36
N CYS A 538 -4.63 24.15 -8.90
CA CYS A 538 -6.04 24.48 -9.17
C CYS A 538 -6.31 24.94 -10.61
N VAL A 539 -5.29 25.37 -11.36
CA VAL A 539 -5.42 25.71 -12.79
C VAL A 539 -5.15 24.52 -13.73
N SER A 540 -4.81 23.35 -13.19
CA SER A 540 -4.44 22.15 -13.95
C SER A 540 -5.53 21.08 -13.88
N SER A 541 -5.97 20.57 -15.03
CA SER A 541 -6.87 19.43 -15.14
C SER A 541 -6.26 18.10 -14.68
N LEU A 542 -4.93 18.06 -14.50
CA LEU A 542 -4.21 16.90 -13.95
C LEU A 542 -4.35 16.78 -12.41
N ASN A 543 -4.95 17.77 -11.77
CA ASN A 543 -5.25 17.74 -10.35
C ASN A 543 -6.50 16.90 -10.08
N THR A 544 -6.35 15.59 -10.13
CA THR A 544 -7.43 14.61 -9.91
C THR A 544 -7.14 13.72 -8.70
N ILE A 545 -8.23 13.22 -8.09
CA ILE A 545 -8.22 12.16 -7.09
C ILE A 545 -8.99 10.97 -7.68
N ASN A 546 -8.33 9.82 -7.82
CA ASN A 546 -8.95 8.63 -8.40
C ASN A 546 -9.97 8.02 -7.42
N SER A 547 -11.12 7.56 -7.93
CA SER A 547 -12.14 6.82 -7.17
C SER A 547 -12.02 5.32 -7.39
N SER A 548 -12.26 4.54 -6.33
CA SER A 548 -12.52 3.10 -6.42
C SER A 548 -14.00 2.74 -6.23
N TYR A 549 -14.86 3.70 -5.87
CA TYR A 549 -16.27 3.45 -5.48
C TYR A 549 -17.27 3.76 -6.60
N PHE A 550 -16.94 4.72 -7.47
CA PHE A 550 -17.74 5.02 -8.65
C PHE A 550 -16.91 4.59 -9.87
N THR A 551 -17.09 3.33 -10.27
CA THR A 551 -16.31 2.66 -11.32
C THR A 551 -16.99 2.72 -12.69
N SER A 552 -17.56 3.85 -13.09
CA SER A 552 -17.79 4.09 -14.52
C SER A 552 -16.46 4.51 -15.15
N ALA A 553 -15.93 3.65 -16.02
CA ALA A 553 -14.66 3.86 -16.72
C ALA A 553 -14.63 5.11 -17.63
N ASP A 554 -15.78 5.79 -17.82
CA ASP A 554 -15.94 6.99 -18.64
C ASP A 554 -15.96 8.31 -17.84
N ASP A 555 -16.05 8.29 -16.51
CA ASP A 555 -16.26 9.51 -15.70
C ASP A 555 -15.01 9.90 -14.89
N MET A 556 -13.90 10.20 -15.58
CA MET A 556 -12.87 11.05 -14.99
C MET A 556 -13.43 12.48 -14.90
N HIS A 557 -14.30 12.73 -13.91
CA HIS A 557 -14.83 14.07 -13.64
C HIS A 557 -13.67 14.98 -13.20
N THR A 558 -13.18 15.77 -14.15
CA THR A 558 -12.17 16.80 -13.90
C THR A 558 -12.84 17.99 -13.21
N ILE A 559 -12.63 18.13 -11.90
CA ILE A 559 -13.12 19.29 -11.16
C ILE A 559 -12.38 20.54 -11.61
N PHE A 560 -11.05 20.46 -11.65
CA PHE A 560 -10.20 21.60 -12.01
C PHE A 560 -10.04 21.72 -13.52
N PRO A 561 -10.01 22.95 -14.07
CA PRO A 561 -9.99 24.24 -13.34
C PRO A 561 -11.38 24.79 -12.97
N ARG A 562 -11.56 25.27 -11.72
CA ARG A 562 -12.76 26.01 -11.25
C ARG A 562 -12.44 27.48 -10.99
N LEU A 563 -13.20 28.38 -11.60
CA LEU A 563 -12.99 29.83 -11.49
C LEU A 563 -13.12 30.33 -10.05
N ASP A 564 -14.14 29.86 -9.31
CA ASP A 564 -14.42 30.34 -7.96
C ASP A 564 -13.30 29.97 -6.97
N VAL A 565 -12.72 28.77 -7.13
CA VAL A 565 -11.57 28.33 -6.33
C VAL A 565 -10.32 29.14 -6.65
N VAL A 566 -10.05 29.37 -7.94
CA VAL A 566 -8.90 30.18 -8.38
C VAL A 566 -9.04 31.62 -7.88
N LYS A 567 -10.24 32.21 -8.00
CA LYS A 567 -10.54 33.54 -7.49
C LYS A 567 -10.34 33.63 -5.98
N LEU A 568 -10.86 32.66 -5.21
CA LEU A 568 -10.68 32.61 -3.77
C LEU A 568 -9.20 32.56 -3.37
N LEU A 569 -8.39 31.76 -4.05
CA LEU A 569 -6.94 31.69 -3.78
C LEU A 569 -6.27 33.05 -4.02
N LEU A 570 -6.62 33.74 -5.10
CA LEU A 570 -6.09 35.07 -5.44
C LEU A 570 -6.53 36.13 -4.41
N ASP A 571 -7.82 36.16 -4.04
CA ASP A 571 -8.38 37.02 -2.99
C ASP A 571 -7.72 36.78 -1.61
N CYS A 572 -7.26 35.55 -1.37
CA CYS A 572 -6.53 35.16 -0.18
C CYS A 572 -5.03 35.52 -0.23
N GLY A 573 -4.54 36.07 -1.34
CA GLY A 573 -3.15 36.54 -1.50
C GLY A 573 -2.21 35.53 -2.17
N ALA A 574 -2.71 34.56 -2.93
CA ALA A 574 -1.86 33.65 -3.69
C ALA A 574 -1.08 34.45 -4.76
N TYR A 575 0.24 34.28 -4.80
CA TYR A 575 1.09 34.99 -5.75
C TYR A 575 0.88 34.45 -7.17
N VAL A 576 0.35 35.31 -8.05
CA VAL A 576 -0.10 34.93 -9.41
C VAL A 576 1.06 34.55 -10.33
N ASP A 577 2.26 35.10 -10.09
CA ASP A 577 3.47 34.85 -10.87
C ASP A 577 4.47 33.93 -10.15
N ALA A 578 3.98 33.13 -9.19
CA ALA A 578 4.81 32.12 -8.56
C ALA A 578 5.41 31.18 -9.61
N ARG A 579 6.69 30.83 -9.47
CA ARG A 579 7.40 29.94 -10.41
C ARG A 579 7.64 28.58 -9.78
N ASN A 580 7.37 27.54 -10.55
CA ASN A 580 7.68 26.16 -10.22
C ASN A 580 9.11 25.79 -10.71
N THR A 581 9.53 24.54 -10.55
CA THR A 581 10.84 24.02 -10.98
C THR A 581 11.14 24.20 -12.49
N LEU A 582 10.09 24.19 -13.33
CA LEU A 582 10.18 24.44 -14.77
C LEU A 582 10.13 25.93 -15.10
N ARG A 583 10.18 26.81 -14.09
CA ARG A 583 10.01 28.26 -14.23
C ARG A 583 8.65 28.66 -14.82
N SER A 584 7.69 27.73 -14.87
CA SER A 584 6.33 28.00 -15.32
C SER A 584 5.57 28.73 -14.22
N THR A 585 4.77 29.70 -14.61
CA THR A 585 3.77 30.36 -13.75
C THR A 585 2.42 29.65 -13.87
N PRO A 586 1.45 29.88 -12.96
CA PRO A 586 0.08 29.40 -13.12
C PRO A 586 -0.54 29.77 -14.47
N LEU A 587 -0.21 30.95 -15.00
CA LEU A 587 -0.67 31.38 -16.33
C LEU A 587 -0.11 30.48 -17.44
N HIS A 588 1.13 30.00 -17.35
CA HIS A 588 1.66 29.02 -18.30
C HIS A 588 0.85 27.72 -18.28
N ILE A 589 0.57 27.19 -17.08
CA ILE A 589 -0.20 25.94 -16.93
C ILE A 589 -1.62 26.11 -17.48
N ALA A 590 -2.28 27.24 -17.17
CA ALA A 590 -3.61 27.55 -17.68
C ALA A 590 -3.63 27.75 -19.22
N SER A 591 -2.51 28.18 -19.81
CA SER A 591 -2.39 28.45 -21.25
C SER A 591 -2.18 27.18 -22.10
N ASN A 592 -1.88 26.04 -21.47
CA ASN A 592 -1.75 24.77 -22.18
C ASN A 592 -3.10 24.33 -22.77
N ALA A 593 -3.07 23.71 -23.96
CA ALA A 593 -4.27 23.38 -24.73
C ALA A 593 -5.34 22.59 -23.93
N TYR A 594 -4.91 21.70 -23.03
CA TYR A 594 -5.79 20.87 -22.21
C TYR A 594 -6.40 21.58 -20.98
N ASN A 595 -5.90 22.76 -20.60
CA ASN A 595 -6.42 23.58 -19.50
C ASN A 595 -7.09 24.87 -19.98
N PHE A 596 -7.03 25.14 -21.29
CA PHE A 596 -7.28 26.46 -21.84
C PHE A 596 -8.76 26.85 -21.70
N HIS A 597 -9.02 27.87 -20.89
CA HIS A 597 -10.35 28.43 -20.69
C HIS A 597 -10.27 29.96 -20.62
N ASN A 598 -10.93 30.67 -21.56
CA ASN A 598 -10.82 32.13 -21.67
C ASN A 598 -11.13 32.89 -20.36
N PRO A 599 -12.23 32.57 -19.63
CA PRO A 599 -12.48 33.18 -18.32
C PRO A 599 -11.38 32.95 -17.28
N LEU A 600 -10.68 31.81 -17.33
CA LEU A 600 -9.59 31.52 -16.39
C LEU A 600 -8.35 32.37 -16.71
N ILE A 601 -7.99 32.46 -17.99
CA ILE A 601 -6.89 33.32 -18.45
C ILE A 601 -7.18 34.77 -18.08
N LYS A 602 -8.39 35.25 -18.38
CA LYS A 602 -8.81 36.62 -18.03
C LYS A 602 -8.72 36.87 -16.53
N LEU A 603 -9.20 35.95 -15.70
CA LEU A 603 -9.12 36.07 -14.25
C LEU A 603 -7.67 36.20 -13.76
N LEU A 604 -6.75 35.38 -14.26
CA LEU A 604 -5.33 35.48 -13.87
C LEU A 604 -4.71 36.83 -14.32
N LEU A 605 -5.05 37.31 -15.52
CA LEU A 605 -4.57 38.59 -16.03
C LEU A 605 -5.15 39.80 -15.28
N ASP A 606 -6.42 39.75 -14.90
CA ASP A 606 -7.09 40.79 -14.10
C ASP A 606 -6.42 40.95 -12.71
N TYR A 607 -5.83 39.87 -12.17
CA TYR A 607 -5.04 39.89 -10.93
C TYR A 607 -3.54 40.16 -11.17
N GLY A 608 -3.14 40.53 -12.38
CA GLY A 608 -1.80 41.02 -12.70
C GLY A 608 -0.79 39.96 -13.13
N ALA A 609 -1.22 38.80 -13.66
CA ALA A 609 -0.30 37.79 -14.18
C ALA A 609 0.55 38.32 -15.35
N HIS A 610 1.87 38.05 -15.31
CA HIS A 610 2.81 38.56 -16.30
C HIS A 610 2.85 37.72 -17.58
N LEU A 611 2.66 38.37 -18.73
CA LEU A 611 2.52 37.71 -20.04
C LEU A 611 3.84 37.29 -20.69
N ASP A 612 4.93 37.94 -20.35
CA ASP A 612 6.21 37.79 -21.07
C ASP A 612 7.27 36.99 -20.32
N THR A 613 6.93 36.39 -19.17
CA THR A 613 7.90 35.60 -18.42
C THR A 613 8.16 34.27 -19.15
N PRO A 614 9.40 33.93 -19.52
CA PRO A 614 9.69 32.64 -20.15
C PRO A 614 9.76 31.54 -19.08
N ASN A 615 9.26 30.36 -19.44
CA ASN A 615 9.53 29.12 -18.71
C ASN A 615 10.93 28.57 -19.09
N ARG A 616 11.29 27.39 -18.58
CA ARG A 616 12.58 26.73 -18.90
C ARG A 616 12.71 26.30 -20.37
N ALA A 617 11.60 26.15 -21.09
CA ALA A 617 11.59 25.84 -22.52
C ALA A 617 11.68 27.10 -23.41
N GLY A 618 11.63 28.31 -22.82
CA GLY A 618 11.61 29.58 -23.55
C GLY A 618 10.21 30.00 -24.03
N ASP A 619 9.16 29.28 -23.64
CA ASP A 619 7.78 29.65 -23.97
C ASP A 619 7.31 30.74 -23.02
N THR A 620 6.66 31.76 -23.58
CA THR A 620 5.98 32.81 -22.80
C THR A 620 4.47 32.57 -22.81
N PRO A 621 3.73 32.96 -21.76
CA PRO A 621 2.27 32.88 -21.74
C PRO A 621 1.63 33.61 -22.92
N ALA A 622 2.15 34.77 -23.32
CA ALA A 622 1.68 35.51 -24.49
C ALA A 622 1.73 34.64 -25.77
N ARG A 623 2.84 33.93 -26.01
CA ARG A 623 2.99 33.02 -27.15
C ARG A 623 2.00 31.86 -27.04
N LEU A 624 1.92 31.20 -25.89
CA LEU A 624 1.02 30.07 -25.68
C LEU A 624 -0.46 30.45 -25.89
N ILE A 625 -0.90 31.58 -25.32
CA ILE A 625 -2.28 32.07 -25.46
C ILE A 625 -2.58 32.47 -26.91
N SER A 626 -1.68 33.21 -27.57
CA SER A 626 -1.87 33.65 -28.96
C SER A 626 -1.86 32.50 -29.97
N SER A 627 -1.09 31.43 -29.68
CA SER A 627 -1.02 30.23 -30.52
C SER A 627 -2.26 29.34 -30.42
N ASN A 628 -3.12 29.54 -29.41
CA ASN A 628 -4.27 28.69 -29.17
C ASN A 628 -5.48 29.17 -30.01
N PRO A 629 -6.08 28.31 -30.86
CA PRO A 629 -7.18 28.69 -31.76
C PRO A 629 -8.46 29.13 -31.03
N LEU A 630 -8.62 28.75 -29.76
CA LEU A 630 -9.80 29.08 -28.96
C LEU A 630 -9.68 30.43 -28.22
N ASN A 631 -8.58 31.17 -28.40
CA ASN A 631 -8.34 32.41 -27.69
C ASN A 631 -9.26 33.55 -28.16
N ASN A 632 -9.93 34.20 -27.21
CA ASN A 632 -10.70 35.44 -27.41
C ASN A 632 -10.23 36.56 -26.47
N VAL A 633 -9.11 36.38 -25.77
CA VAL A 633 -8.56 37.39 -24.88
C VAL A 633 -7.66 38.33 -25.68
N ASN A 634 -7.99 39.63 -25.66
CA ASN A 634 -7.14 40.65 -26.25
C ASN A 634 -5.95 40.96 -25.32
N LEU A 635 -4.80 40.36 -25.62
CA LEU A 635 -3.58 40.48 -24.83
C LEU A 635 -3.05 41.93 -24.75
N LEU A 636 -3.35 42.78 -25.73
CA LEU A 636 -2.87 44.17 -25.76
C LEU A 636 -3.40 44.99 -24.57
N ASN A 637 -4.58 44.64 -24.05
CA ASN A 637 -5.15 45.30 -22.88
C ASN A 637 -4.36 45.04 -21.59
N TYR A 638 -3.57 43.96 -21.58
CA TYR A 638 -2.81 43.49 -20.42
C TYR A 638 -1.30 43.64 -20.59
N THR A 639 -0.83 44.07 -21.77
CA THR A 639 0.58 44.42 -21.99
C THR A 639 0.85 45.85 -21.55
N SER A 640 1.74 46.02 -20.57
CA SER A 640 2.18 47.37 -20.16
C SER A 640 3.17 47.96 -21.17
N LEU A 641 3.25 49.30 -21.22
CA LEU A 641 4.30 50.02 -21.97
C LEU A 641 5.71 49.61 -21.51
N GLN A 642 5.89 49.29 -20.23
CA GLN A 642 7.17 48.82 -19.69
C GLN A 642 7.55 47.44 -20.28
N CYS A 643 6.60 46.51 -20.38
CA CYS A 643 6.82 45.20 -21.00
C CYS A 643 7.17 45.35 -22.48
N GLN A 644 6.47 46.21 -23.23
CA GLN A 644 6.80 46.47 -24.64
C GLN A 644 8.19 47.09 -24.82
N ALA A 645 8.57 48.03 -23.96
CA ALA A 645 9.91 48.60 -23.96
C ALA A 645 10.98 47.54 -23.63
N ALA A 646 10.74 46.68 -22.63
CA ALA A 646 11.63 45.59 -22.26
C ALA A 646 11.79 44.57 -23.41
N GLN A 647 10.71 44.16 -24.06
CA GLN A 647 10.76 43.30 -25.24
C GLN A 647 11.58 43.93 -26.38
N ALA A 648 11.40 45.24 -26.64
CA ALA A 648 12.17 45.96 -27.66
C ALA A 648 13.66 46.01 -27.31
N ILE A 649 14.00 46.28 -26.04
CA ILE A 649 15.37 46.28 -25.52
C ILE A 649 16.02 44.90 -25.69
N CYS A 650 15.32 43.83 -25.32
CA CYS A 650 15.80 42.46 -25.49
C CYS A 650 15.97 42.08 -26.97
N LYS A 651 14.99 42.42 -27.81
CA LYS A 651 15.01 42.14 -29.26
C LYS A 651 16.15 42.85 -29.99
N HIS A 652 16.49 44.07 -29.59
CA HIS A 652 17.57 44.86 -30.19
C HIS A 652 18.93 44.69 -29.49
N GLY A 653 19.04 43.83 -28.48
CA GLY A 653 20.32 43.48 -27.84
C GLY A 653 21.02 44.65 -27.16
N ILE A 654 20.27 45.62 -26.62
CA ILE A 654 20.84 46.80 -25.96
C ILE A 654 21.57 46.35 -24.68
N ARG A 655 22.82 46.78 -24.51
CA ARG A 655 23.69 46.30 -23.44
C ARG A 655 23.20 46.79 -22.08
N SER A 656 23.24 45.91 -21.08
CA SER A 656 22.80 46.18 -19.71
C SER A 656 23.63 47.24 -18.98
N THR A 657 24.79 47.65 -19.51
CA THR A 657 25.63 48.72 -18.95
C THR A 657 25.01 50.11 -19.05
N ASP A 658 24.10 50.30 -20.01
CA ASP A 658 23.52 51.61 -20.32
C ASP A 658 22.15 51.82 -19.63
N LEU A 659 21.75 50.85 -18.80
CA LEU A 659 20.44 50.78 -18.17
C LEU A 659 20.56 50.83 -16.64
N PRO A 660 19.69 51.59 -15.94
CA PRO A 660 19.65 51.63 -14.48
C PRO A 660 19.56 50.23 -13.88
N VAL A 661 20.37 49.96 -12.83
CA VAL A 661 20.43 48.65 -12.14
C VAL A 661 19.05 48.14 -11.71
N THR A 662 18.14 49.05 -11.36
CA THR A 662 16.74 48.75 -11.01
C THR A 662 15.94 48.08 -12.12
N LEU A 663 16.31 48.23 -13.39
CA LEU A 663 15.64 47.62 -14.54
C LEU A 663 16.22 46.25 -14.91
N HIS A 664 17.37 45.85 -14.36
CA HIS A 664 18.03 44.61 -14.77
C HIS A 664 17.18 43.39 -14.45
N TYR A 665 16.60 43.33 -13.25
CA TYR A 665 15.70 42.25 -12.86
C TYR A 665 14.45 42.17 -13.75
N PHE A 666 13.86 43.32 -14.10
CA PHE A 666 12.70 43.36 -14.98
C PHE A 666 13.03 42.94 -16.42
N LEU A 667 14.23 43.29 -16.91
CA LEU A 667 14.71 42.86 -18.22
C LEU A 667 15.08 41.38 -18.25
N GLU A 668 15.60 40.82 -17.15
CA GLU A 668 15.83 39.37 -17.01
C GLU A 668 14.53 38.58 -17.11
N LEU A 669 13.39 39.12 -16.65
CA LEU A 669 12.07 38.49 -16.84
C LEU A 669 11.64 38.40 -18.32
N HIS A 670 12.27 39.16 -19.22
CA HIS A 670 11.98 39.21 -20.67
C HIS A 670 13.12 38.64 -21.54
N ARG A 671 14.20 38.12 -20.93
CA ARG A 671 15.31 37.49 -21.65
C ARG A 671 15.07 35.99 -21.77
N GLU A 672 15.18 35.47 -23.00
CA GLU A 672 15.09 34.04 -23.33
C GLU A 672 16.19 33.20 -22.65
#